data_AF-A0A5K4F425-F1
#
_entry.id   AF-A0A5K4F425-F1
#
_cell.length_a   1.000
_cell.length_b   1.000
_cell.length_c   1.000
_cell.angle_alpha   90.00
_cell.angle_beta   90.00
_cell.angle_gamma   90.00
#
_symmetry.space_group_name_H-M   'P 1'
#
loop_
_entity.id
_entity.type
_entity.pdbx_description
1 polymer ?
#
loop_
_entity_poly.entity_id
_entity_poly.type
_entity_poly.pdbx_seq_one_letter_code
_entity_poly.pdbx_strand_id
1 'polypeptide(L)'
;MNLSSVLITFLACSPTLGFSMLSYEYVSSVVETEFIISYYEHSCAQSRHRFLKSILNSFPLNYSIMERWYPPSNAKEKKSDFDVIKIFNLSRMDVSNFIQYLSNVSQIKSVSPQKQINRVLLNYDINDGEFLHNSSRLDSRRNLKLFGNSQRYSPGTLPLDPLKQPWKLLQAEYAWSRGLCGNGVRVGIFDTGLAPSDHKHFSLSNIIERTDWTVDITNRSYSDDSIEALDRHGHGTYVTGLIAAQNSNLYYSKFIHSFNKHDDSTCPPWGFAPRADLFIFRVFTDTQIFYTSWFLDAFNYAISRKLHVINLSIGGPDFLDKPFVDKVLELSANGILLVSAIGNDGPLFGTLNNPADQMDVLGVGGVDALGRVARFSSRGMPGWELPAGYRRVKPDIVIFSTGVISSNLDGKCRVLSGTSVASPIVTGVVSLLINAALNHNANLINHENGSLYHMNIDNYPFVLVNPISIKQALIASANQLNSVRVFGTNSIKWLQETDQSSMFEQGAGLVNLQSALEIVQRMKPQASLMPSYLDLTQCPYMWPYCSQPLYSSMQPIIINITILNSMDVVGRITKPPIYHPYINYNGHRLHVGTSYSQYLWPWVGYLAVYLSVTPDSIDDIIPSSRFSGVAEGYVSLVVESYDTVRNLSLNTNLRLPIKANIVPIPHRSKRILFDQFHSIHYPSGFIPRDDLTRTKEPLDWLGDHIHTNFLDLYTHLRRKSYFIEVLTSTFDCFNASNYGTFLIIDPEEEFFPYEIEKLFVDVTEKGLSLIVFADWYNTSVMQSLRFYDTNTRRLWTPDTGGSNLPALNELLLPFNIEFGDSVFSGNYVIGHRTVAYHSGSSLRKFLNRAIANHTGRTVLLKANLVDISNQFIQHDFMFLKSESVTSLESDKILGNSEPNLRLKPIIDKDPTPTILGLWTPIVENVISEMGRLSIYGDSDCLSSTHLNSNCFWLLDALLQFSTSSMGRIPRILIEQMFTPNTEVWIDSSLTAPLRAKNSQLNLYSNVIRKEWSLSTLNTSYLPIEAYYSVKSCYIAPKASILIDNGKPNESFYHPQNLLLYPVELYNPSKQLYTTHYCHSSISILPSNKNLFQIIRPKLLLQSINDFIQLDLYITFKSHKFNFICIIILLIVVCYFCKRGIMFCGDSVLYVTGWIFCVIRYVLVRILFRLYNLWRTYISDCSQMRFCKVNSKNTSTTTSNSNTTVEISRLSPSIVQKISQQNRSNIHI
;
A
#
# COMPACT_ATOMS: atom_id res chain seq x y z
N MET A 1 -38.86 39.63 -55.80
CA MET A 1 -38.76 38.17 -55.95
C MET A 1 -37.56 37.68 -55.16
N ASN A 2 -37.73 36.56 -54.45
CA ASN A 2 -36.74 35.61 -53.91
C ASN A 2 -35.51 36.10 -53.13
N LEU A 3 -35.31 35.49 -51.94
CA LEU A 3 -34.00 35.09 -51.46
C LEU A 3 -34.11 33.74 -50.71
N SER A 4 -34.33 32.68 -51.48
CA SER A 4 -33.94 31.32 -51.13
C SER A 4 -32.43 31.13 -51.32
N SER A 5 -31.86 30.18 -50.56
CA SER A 5 -30.53 29.58 -50.67
C SER A 5 -29.28 30.42 -50.31
N VAL A 6 -28.91 30.42 -49.02
CA VAL A 6 -27.64 29.84 -48.49
C VAL A 6 -27.85 29.54 -46.99
N LEU A 7 -28.37 28.36 -46.66
CA LEU A 7 -28.62 27.94 -45.27
C LEU A 7 -28.28 26.44 -45.15
N ILE A 8 -27.01 26.12 -44.91
CA ILE A 8 -26.46 24.90 -44.27
C ILE A 8 -24.95 25.15 -44.16
N THR A 9 -24.49 25.53 -42.97
CA THR A 9 -23.15 25.33 -42.36
C THR A 9 -23.03 26.37 -41.26
N PHE A 10 -23.17 25.97 -39.99
CA PHE A 10 -22.53 26.54 -38.78
C PHE A 10 -23.25 25.98 -37.54
N LEU A 11 -22.83 24.78 -37.12
CA LEU A 11 -23.09 24.20 -35.81
C LEU A 11 -21.77 23.62 -35.29
N ALA A 12 -20.94 24.46 -34.68
CA ALA A 12 -19.83 24.06 -33.82
C ALA A 12 -19.46 25.25 -32.91
N CYS A 13 -20.19 25.40 -31.80
CA CYS A 13 -19.78 26.22 -30.66
C CYS A 13 -19.68 25.31 -29.44
N SER A 14 -18.46 25.14 -28.93
CA SER A 14 -18.09 24.42 -27.72
C SER A 14 -17.93 25.38 -26.54
N PRO A 15 -18.56 25.11 -25.38
CA PRO A 15 -18.04 25.54 -24.09
C PRO A 15 -17.60 24.30 -23.29
N THR A 16 -16.30 24.17 -23.04
CA THR A 16 -15.72 23.16 -22.15
C THR A 16 -15.42 23.81 -20.79
N LEU A 17 -16.10 23.38 -19.73
CA LEU A 17 -15.56 23.53 -18.38
C LEU A 17 -14.40 22.54 -18.23
N GLY A 18 -13.16 23.05 -18.11
CA GLY A 18 -12.01 22.24 -17.73
C GLY A 18 -12.18 21.75 -16.29
N PHE A 19 -12.20 20.44 -16.08
CA PHE A 19 -11.99 19.84 -14.77
C PHE A 19 -10.51 19.53 -14.64
N SER A 20 -9.87 20.01 -13.57
CA SER A 20 -8.50 19.65 -13.25
C SER A 20 -8.44 18.16 -12.88
N MET A 21 -7.83 17.33 -13.73
CA MET A 21 -7.30 16.05 -13.27
C MET A 21 -5.98 16.33 -12.57
N LEU A 22 -5.88 15.93 -11.31
CA LEU A 22 -4.64 16.04 -10.54
C LEU A 22 -3.86 14.75 -10.79
N SER A 23 -2.84 14.79 -11.64
CA SER A 23 -1.75 13.81 -11.56
C SER A 23 -0.68 14.34 -10.62
N TYR A 24 0.16 13.46 -10.10
CA TYR A 24 1.20 13.83 -9.16
C TYR A 24 2.53 13.28 -9.64
N GLU A 25 3.57 14.09 -9.55
CA GLU A 25 4.94 13.61 -9.63
C GLU A 25 5.47 13.48 -8.19
N TYR A 26 6.07 12.34 -7.89
CA TYR A 26 6.69 12.07 -6.59
C TYR A 26 8.20 12.09 -6.76
N VAL A 27 8.85 12.93 -5.97
CA VAL A 27 10.31 12.91 -5.86
C VAL A 27 10.63 12.59 -4.40
N SER A 28 11.32 11.47 -4.10
CA SER A 28 11.58 10.97 -2.73
C SER A 28 13.04 11.12 -2.30
N SER A 29 13.27 11.57 -1.05
CA SER A 29 14.47 12.29 -0.61
C SER A 29 15.27 11.90 0.65
N VAL A 30 16.12 10.89 0.69
CA VAL A 30 17.25 10.90 1.67
C VAL A 30 18.02 12.24 1.85
N VAL A 31 17.81 12.88 2.99
CA VAL A 31 18.58 14.04 3.48
C VAL A 31 19.95 13.56 3.98
N GLU A 32 21.02 13.80 3.20
CA GLU A 32 22.40 13.29 3.46
C GLU A 32 22.88 13.38 4.91
N THR A 33 22.61 14.50 5.56
CA THR A 33 23.14 14.76 6.90
C THR A 33 22.27 14.16 7.99
N GLU A 34 21.06 13.71 7.70
CA GLU A 34 20.06 13.38 8.72
C GLU A 34 19.73 11.88 8.75
N PHE A 35 19.82 11.30 9.94
CA PHE A 35 19.57 9.87 10.17
C PHE A 35 18.51 9.69 11.25
N ILE A 36 17.51 8.86 10.95
CA ILE A 36 16.52 8.35 11.90
C ILE A 36 17.14 7.17 12.64
N ILE A 37 17.28 7.29 13.96
CA ILE A 37 17.66 6.20 14.85
C ILE A 37 16.41 5.75 15.60
N SER A 38 15.95 4.54 15.31
CA SER A 38 14.80 3.91 15.98
C SER A 38 15.26 2.95 17.08
N TYR A 39 14.48 2.86 18.16
CA TYR A 39 14.72 2.01 19.32
C TYR A 39 13.59 1.00 19.50
N TYR A 40 13.82 -0.04 20.30
CA TYR A 40 12.77 -1.01 20.64
C TYR A 40 11.76 -0.48 21.67
N GLU A 41 12.14 0.52 22.48
CA GLU A 41 11.34 0.99 23.61
C GLU A 41 11.05 2.49 23.53
N HIS A 42 9.83 2.86 23.92
CA HIS A 42 9.43 4.23 24.15
C HIS A 42 10.02 4.76 25.45
N SER A 43 10.94 5.71 25.36
CA SER A 43 11.58 6.35 26.52
C SER A 43 11.57 7.87 26.39
N CYS A 44 11.90 8.63 27.44
CA CYS A 44 11.91 10.11 27.38
C CYS A 44 13.15 10.63 26.64
N ALA A 45 13.03 11.78 25.97
CA ALA A 45 14.09 12.38 25.16
C ALA A 45 15.42 12.52 25.92
N GLN A 46 15.39 12.96 27.19
CA GLN A 46 16.60 13.10 28.01
C GLN A 46 17.38 11.79 28.18
N SER A 47 16.68 10.64 28.27
CA SER A 47 17.31 9.33 28.43
C SER A 47 17.94 8.87 27.11
N ARG A 48 17.20 8.98 26.00
CA ARG A 48 17.71 8.62 24.67
C ARG A 48 18.87 9.50 24.24
N HIS A 49 18.79 10.82 24.48
CA HIS A 49 19.86 11.75 24.16
C HIS A 49 21.12 11.47 24.97
N ARG A 50 21.00 11.12 26.27
CA ARG A 50 22.15 10.70 27.08
C ARG A 50 22.79 9.43 26.53
N PHE A 51 21.97 8.44 26.19
CA PHE A 51 22.40 7.19 25.56
C PHE A 51 23.10 7.44 24.22
N LEU A 52 22.47 8.16 23.29
CA LEU A 52 23.07 8.52 22.00
C LEU A 52 24.37 9.28 22.16
N LYS A 53 24.43 10.30 23.04
CA LYS A 53 25.66 11.05 23.28
C LYS A 53 26.77 10.15 23.81
N SER A 54 26.47 9.15 24.64
CA SER A 54 27.48 8.20 25.12
C SER A 54 28.10 7.36 24.01
N ILE A 55 27.35 7.10 22.93
CA ILE A 55 27.81 6.37 21.75
C ILE A 55 28.50 7.32 20.77
N LEU A 56 27.84 8.41 20.38
CA LEU A 56 28.31 9.33 19.34
C LEU A 56 29.55 10.13 19.74
N ASN A 57 29.74 10.44 21.04
CA ASN A 57 30.97 11.07 21.53
C ASN A 57 32.22 10.20 21.35
N SER A 58 32.06 8.90 21.07
CA SER A 58 33.19 8.03 20.74
C SER A 58 33.70 8.21 19.30
N PHE A 59 32.96 8.93 18.46
CA PHE A 59 33.33 9.22 17.08
C PHE A 59 33.88 10.65 16.94
N PRO A 60 34.90 10.88 16.08
CA PRO A 60 35.38 12.21 15.74
C PRO A 60 34.44 12.92 14.74
N LEU A 61 33.14 12.89 15.02
CA LEU A 61 32.10 13.44 14.15
C LEU A 61 31.45 14.65 14.83
N ASN A 62 31.28 15.73 14.07
CA ASN A 62 30.42 16.83 14.51
C ASN A 62 28.97 16.42 14.26
N TYR A 63 28.16 16.36 15.31
CA TYR A 63 26.75 16.00 15.19
C TYR A 63 25.87 16.89 16.07
N SER A 64 24.62 17.03 15.66
CA SER A 64 23.56 17.64 16.46
C SER A 64 22.35 16.71 16.47
N ILE A 65 21.84 16.38 17.65
CA ILE A 65 20.54 15.71 17.76
C ILE A 65 19.48 16.78 17.49
N MET A 66 18.62 16.56 16.49
CA MET A 66 17.55 17.50 16.18
C MET A 66 16.59 17.53 17.37
N GLU A 67 16.38 18.72 17.94
CA GLU A 67 15.36 18.89 18.98
C GLU A 67 13.97 18.88 18.35
N ARG A 68 13.04 18.22 19.03
CA ARG A 68 11.72 17.91 18.51
C ARG A 68 10.69 18.40 19.51
N TRP A 69 10.08 19.54 19.21
CA TRP A 69 9.12 20.22 20.07
C TRP A 69 7.86 20.55 19.30
N TYR A 70 6.78 19.81 19.56
CA TYR A 70 5.52 20.03 18.87
C TYR A 70 4.42 20.39 19.88
N PRO A 71 3.87 21.62 19.80
CA PRO A 71 2.73 22.04 20.59
C PRO A 71 1.48 21.25 20.20
N PRO A 72 0.49 21.08 21.10
CA PRO A 72 0.38 21.74 22.41
C PRO A 72 1.09 21.02 23.59
N SER A 73 2.08 20.14 23.34
CA SER A 73 2.78 19.45 24.44
C SER A 73 4.21 19.95 24.69
N ASN A 74 4.56 20.15 25.97
CA ASN A 74 5.94 20.22 26.45
C ASN A 74 6.68 18.92 26.08
N ALA A 75 7.23 18.86 24.87
CA ALA A 75 7.75 17.63 24.25
C ALA A 75 8.87 16.95 25.04
N LYS A 76 9.54 17.67 25.95
CA LYS A 76 10.53 17.11 26.88
C LYS A 76 9.99 15.93 27.72
N GLU A 77 8.68 15.83 27.96
CA GLU A 77 8.08 14.75 28.76
C GLU A 77 7.49 13.59 27.94
N LYS A 78 7.26 13.73 26.63
CA LYS A 78 6.66 12.64 25.85
C LYS A 78 7.67 11.57 25.47
N LYS A 79 7.25 10.32 25.63
CA LYS A 79 8.04 9.17 25.21
C LYS A 79 8.00 9.04 23.69
N SER A 80 9.15 8.77 23.09
CA SER A 80 9.31 8.43 21.68
C SER A 80 10.28 7.25 21.59
N ASP A 81 10.19 6.54 20.48
CA ASP A 81 11.00 5.40 20.10
C ASP A 81 11.99 5.72 18.97
N PHE A 82 12.18 7.01 18.64
CA PHE A 82 13.22 7.41 17.69
C PHE A 82 13.73 8.83 17.92
N ASP A 83 14.92 9.10 17.41
CA ASP A 83 15.54 10.42 17.33
C ASP A 83 16.09 10.66 15.92
N VAL A 84 16.19 11.93 15.51
CA VAL A 84 16.87 12.32 14.26
C VAL A 84 18.19 12.97 14.62
N ILE A 85 19.27 12.47 14.05
CA ILE A 85 20.60 13.06 14.21
C ILE A 85 21.02 13.70 12.91
N LYS A 86 21.57 14.91 13.01
CA LYS A 86 22.24 15.60 11.91
C LYS A 86 23.74 15.48 12.10
N ILE A 87 24.44 14.98 11.09
CA ILE A 87 25.90 14.79 11.11
C ILE A 87 26.52 15.72 10.08
N PHE A 88 27.56 16.45 10.50
CA PHE A 88 28.31 17.38 9.67
C PHE A 88 29.62 16.72 9.24
N ASN A 89 30.04 16.97 7.99
CA ASN A 89 31.31 16.50 7.40
C ASN A 89 31.46 14.97 7.22
N LEU A 90 30.37 14.23 6.96
CA LEU A 90 30.47 12.79 6.67
C LEU A 90 30.84 12.57 5.19
N SER A 91 31.86 11.74 4.90
CA SER A 91 32.13 11.28 3.53
C SER A 91 31.19 10.12 3.16
N ARG A 92 30.97 9.86 1.87
CA ARG A 92 30.10 8.75 1.41
C ARG A 92 30.52 7.37 1.95
N MET A 93 31.83 7.10 2.09
CA MET A 93 32.31 5.82 2.65
C MET A 93 32.04 5.68 4.14
N ASP A 94 31.88 6.78 4.87
CA ASP A 94 31.65 6.76 6.32
C ASP A 94 30.19 6.44 6.66
N VAL A 95 29.22 6.70 5.75
CA VAL A 95 27.79 6.51 6.00
C VAL A 95 27.45 5.05 6.28
N SER A 96 27.89 4.13 5.42
CA SER A 96 27.56 2.70 5.55
C SER A 96 28.17 2.10 6.80
N ASN A 97 29.44 2.41 7.09
CA ASN A 97 30.14 1.96 8.30
C ASN A 97 29.45 2.51 9.56
N PHE A 98 29.04 3.78 9.53
CA PHE A 98 28.29 4.42 10.62
C PHE A 98 26.94 3.75 10.88
N ILE A 99 26.15 3.52 9.82
CA ILE A 99 24.85 2.81 9.92
C ILE A 99 25.06 1.41 10.47
N GLN A 100 26.04 0.66 9.97
CA GLN A 100 26.31 -0.71 10.41
C GLN A 100 26.74 -0.76 11.88
N TYR A 101 27.62 0.15 12.31
CA TYR A 101 28.06 0.24 13.70
C TYR A 101 26.88 0.49 14.65
N LEU A 102 26.06 1.50 14.37
CA LEU A 102 24.91 1.82 15.22
C LEU A 102 23.85 0.70 15.18
N SER A 103 23.66 0.06 14.02
CA SER A 103 22.70 -1.05 13.88
C SER A 103 23.12 -2.31 14.66
N ASN A 104 24.39 -2.42 15.09
CA ASN A 104 24.88 -3.50 15.96
C ASN A 104 24.66 -3.22 17.46
N VAL A 105 24.20 -2.02 17.83
CA VAL A 105 23.93 -1.67 19.23
C VAL A 105 22.59 -2.28 19.67
N SER A 106 22.60 -3.10 20.72
CA SER A 106 21.43 -3.91 21.13
C SER A 106 20.13 -3.14 21.39
N GLN A 107 20.20 -1.88 21.81
CA GLN A 107 19.02 -1.04 22.08
C GLN A 107 18.50 -0.33 20.83
N ILE A 108 19.31 -0.23 19.77
CA ILE A 108 18.94 0.39 18.49
C ILE A 108 18.26 -0.68 17.64
N LYS A 109 17.02 -0.40 17.23
CA LYS A 109 16.23 -1.27 16.36
C LYS A 109 16.68 -1.15 14.90
N SER A 110 16.92 0.09 14.46
CA SER A 110 17.34 0.37 13.08
C SER A 110 17.91 1.78 12.98
N VAL A 111 18.82 1.97 12.01
CA VAL A 111 19.27 3.29 11.57
C VAL A 111 18.95 3.44 10.09
N SER A 112 18.19 4.47 9.75
CA SER A 112 17.78 4.75 8.39
C SER A 112 18.07 6.21 8.06
N PRO A 113 18.44 6.54 6.82
CA PRO A 113 18.47 7.94 6.39
C PRO A 113 17.08 8.56 6.48
N GLN A 114 17.01 9.81 6.92
CA GLN A 114 15.81 10.64 6.90
C GLN A 114 15.38 10.87 5.45
N LYS A 115 14.12 10.61 5.09
CA LYS A 115 13.58 10.99 3.77
C LYS A 115 12.74 12.27 3.85
N GLN A 116 12.95 13.20 2.94
CA GLN A 116 12.06 14.28 2.54
C GLN A 116 11.28 13.79 1.31
N ILE A 117 10.07 14.22 1.06
CA ILE A 117 9.36 13.85 -0.18
C ILE A 117 8.69 15.13 -0.68
N ASN A 118 8.94 15.43 -1.95
CA ASN A 118 8.34 16.56 -2.64
C ASN A 118 7.26 16.01 -3.56
N ARG A 119 6.05 16.55 -3.43
CA ARG A 119 4.93 16.22 -4.30
C ARG A 119 4.68 17.39 -5.23
N VAL A 120 4.83 17.19 -6.53
CA VAL A 120 4.43 18.19 -7.52
C VAL A 120 3.05 17.81 -8.03
N LEU A 121 2.11 18.74 -7.90
CA LEU A 121 0.82 18.64 -8.56
C LEU A 121 1.00 18.92 -10.05
N LEU A 122 0.88 17.88 -10.86
CA LEU A 122 0.68 18.05 -12.29
C LEU A 122 -0.82 18.29 -12.49
N ASN A 123 -1.21 19.54 -12.73
CA ASN A 123 -2.52 19.79 -13.30
C ASN A 123 -2.48 19.28 -14.74
N TYR A 124 -3.13 18.15 -15.04
CA TYR A 124 -3.58 17.90 -16.39
C TYR A 124 -4.75 18.85 -16.66
N ASP A 125 -4.43 20.01 -17.23
CA ASP A 125 -5.37 20.64 -18.13
C ASP A 125 -5.44 19.73 -19.35
N ILE A 126 -6.61 19.14 -19.60
CA ILE A 126 -6.88 18.46 -20.88
C ILE A 126 -6.98 19.56 -21.95
N ASN A 127 -5.85 20.15 -22.32
CA ASN A 127 -5.69 21.17 -23.34
C ASN A 127 -4.35 20.96 -24.07
N ASP A 128 -4.02 19.73 -24.45
CA ASP A 128 -3.00 19.50 -25.47
C ASP A 128 -3.57 19.87 -26.85
N GLY A 129 -3.30 21.12 -27.23
CA GLY A 129 -2.85 21.49 -28.57
C GLY A 129 -3.86 21.43 -29.71
N GLU A 130 -4.80 22.39 -29.76
CA GLU A 130 -5.19 23.17 -30.96
C GLU A 130 -6.43 24.01 -30.61
N PHE A 131 -6.58 25.19 -31.24
CA PHE A 131 -7.76 26.07 -31.16
C PHE A 131 -7.83 27.13 -30.03
N LEU A 132 -6.73 27.84 -29.77
CA LEU A 132 -6.76 29.18 -29.19
C LEU A 132 -6.66 30.25 -30.29
N HIS A 133 -7.70 30.41 -31.12
CA HIS A 133 -7.93 31.68 -31.84
C HIS A 133 -9.40 31.77 -32.27
N ASN A 134 -10.03 32.90 -31.91
CA ASN A 134 -11.35 33.38 -32.34
C ASN A 134 -12.57 32.85 -31.55
N SER A 135 -13.07 33.63 -30.60
CA SER A 135 -14.18 34.55 -30.90
C SER A 135 -14.72 35.21 -29.63
N SER A 136 -14.39 36.48 -29.48
CA SER A 136 -15.19 37.46 -28.74
C SER A 136 -16.55 37.65 -29.43
N ARG A 137 -17.60 37.85 -28.62
CA ARG A 137 -18.99 38.22 -28.98
C ARG A 137 -19.91 37.04 -29.28
N LEU A 138 -20.79 36.71 -28.33
CA LEU A 138 -22.20 36.50 -28.63
C LEU A 138 -23.08 36.75 -27.40
N ASP A 139 -24.05 37.59 -27.67
CA ASP A 139 -24.92 38.32 -26.77
C ASP A 139 -26.06 37.47 -26.20
N SER A 140 -26.52 37.92 -25.04
CA SER A 140 -27.70 37.44 -24.33
C SER A 140 -28.97 37.53 -25.20
N ARG A 141 -29.65 36.39 -25.36
CA ARG A 141 -31.12 36.20 -25.58
C ARG A 141 -31.39 35.00 -26.50
N ARG A 142 -31.39 33.80 -25.93
CA ARG A 142 -32.23 32.66 -26.33
C ARG A 142 -32.17 31.62 -25.22
N ASN A 143 -33.35 31.34 -24.65
CA ASN A 143 -33.56 30.42 -23.53
C ASN A 143 -32.84 29.07 -23.72
N LEU A 144 -32.13 28.65 -22.67
CA LEU A 144 -31.46 27.36 -22.56
C LEU A 144 -32.45 26.21 -22.80
N LYS A 145 -32.44 25.64 -24.01
CA LYS A 145 -32.76 24.22 -24.18
C LYS A 145 -31.52 23.44 -23.73
N LEU A 146 -31.49 23.07 -22.46
CA LEU A 146 -30.43 22.34 -21.76
C LEU A 146 -30.25 20.87 -22.19
N PHE A 147 -30.63 20.51 -23.42
CA PHE A 147 -30.60 19.14 -23.92
C PHE A 147 -30.14 19.11 -25.38
N GLY A 148 -28.83 18.98 -25.58
CA GLY A 148 -28.25 18.88 -26.93
C GLY A 148 -26.74 19.04 -26.98
N ASN A 149 -25.99 18.14 -26.34
CA ASN A 149 -24.73 17.59 -26.85
C ASN A 149 -24.22 16.51 -25.89
N SER A 150 -24.26 15.27 -26.34
CA SER A 150 -23.68 14.12 -25.66
C SER A 150 -22.15 14.26 -25.65
N GLN A 151 -21.59 14.97 -24.66
CA GLN A 151 -20.16 14.88 -24.37
C GLN A 151 -19.86 13.42 -24.04
N ARG A 152 -19.12 12.73 -24.92
CA ARG A 152 -18.68 11.35 -24.67
C ARG A 152 -17.56 11.39 -23.62
N TYR A 153 -17.93 11.32 -22.35
CA TYR A 153 -16.97 11.04 -21.28
C TYR A 153 -16.34 9.66 -21.51
N SER A 154 -15.04 9.54 -21.32
CA SER A 154 -14.39 8.23 -21.28
C SER A 154 -14.96 7.40 -20.11
N PRO A 155 -14.99 6.07 -20.20
CA PRO A 155 -15.29 5.24 -19.04
C PRO A 155 -14.43 5.62 -17.83
N GLY A 156 -15.04 5.71 -16.64
CA GLY A 156 -14.34 6.06 -15.41
C GLY A 156 -14.01 7.55 -15.24
N THR A 157 -14.51 8.47 -16.09
CA THR A 157 -14.24 9.91 -15.97
C THR A 157 -15.49 10.77 -15.75
N LEU A 158 -16.67 10.17 -15.57
CA LEU A 158 -17.91 10.93 -15.44
C LEU A 158 -18.00 11.60 -14.05
N PRO A 159 -18.03 12.94 -13.94
CA PRO A 159 -18.13 13.62 -12.65
C PRO A 159 -19.52 13.43 -12.02
N LEU A 160 -19.57 13.51 -10.68
CA LEU A 160 -20.83 13.50 -9.94
C LEU A 160 -21.71 14.70 -10.28
N ASP A 161 -23.01 14.47 -10.30
CA ASP A 161 -23.98 15.56 -10.29
C ASP A 161 -23.80 16.35 -8.97
N PRO A 162 -23.74 17.69 -9.01
CA PRO A 162 -23.66 18.51 -7.81
C PRO A 162 -24.78 18.28 -6.78
N LEU A 163 -25.96 17.81 -7.21
CA LEU A 163 -27.08 17.43 -6.34
C LEU A 163 -26.96 16.00 -5.79
N LYS A 164 -26.04 15.19 -6.32
CA LYS A 164 -25.85 13.77 -5.99
C LYS A 164 -24.43 13.50 -5.52
N GLN A 165 -24.06 14.22 -4.46
CA GLN A 165 -22.76 14.06 -3.80
C GLN A 165 -22.70 12.77 -2.98
N PRO A 166 -21.50 12.31 -2.57
CA PRO A 166 -21.31 10.99 -1.97
C PRO A 166 -22.21 10.70 -0.76
N TRP A 167 -22.43 11.69 0.13
CA TRP A 167 -23.32 11.54 1.29
C TRP A 167 -24.76 11.19 0.88
N LYS A 168 -25.24 11.72 -0.26
CA LYS A 168 -26.57 11.45 -0.78
C LYS A 168 -26.65 10.07 -1.43
N LEU A 169 -25.62 9.70 -2.18
CA LEU A 169 -25.54 8.39 -2.85
C LEU A 169 -25.40 7.24 -1.85
N LEU A 170 -24.70 7.47 -0.73
CA LEU A 170 -24.58 6.54 0.39
C LEU A 170 -25.74 6.63 1.40
N GLN A 171 -26.74 7.48 1.14
CA GLN A 171 -27.90 7.68 2.02
C GLN A 171 -27.50 7.98 3.46
N ALA A 172 -26.51 8.86 3.67
CA ALA A 172 -26.00 9.24 4.98
C ALA A 172 -27.10 9.77 5.92
N GLU A 173 -28.21 10.28 5.37
CA GLU A 173 -29.39 10.67 6.14
C GLU A 173 -29.96 9.53 6.99
N TYR A 174 -29.78 8.26 6.57
CA TYR A 174 -30.13 7.10 7.38
C TYR A 174 -29.38 7.08 8.71
N ALA A 175 -28.06 7.33 8.68
CA ALA A 175 -27.24 7.42 9.89
C ALA A 175 -27.61 8.66 10.72
N TRP A 176 -27.73 9.82 10.08
CA TRP A 176 -28.02 11.09 10.75
C TRP A 176 -29.40 11.12 11.40
N SER A 177 -30.41 10.46 10.81
CA SER A 177 -31.76 10.32 11.39
C SER A 177 -31.75 9.56 12.72
N ARG A 178 -30.72 8.75 12.96
CA ARG A 178 -30.50 8.01 14.20
C ARG A 178 -29.58 8.73 15.19
N GLY A 179 -29.23 9.99 14.91
CA GLY A 179 -28.32 10.78 15.73
C GLY A 179 -26.84 10.37 15.62
N LEU A 180 -26.49 9.54 14.63
CA LEU A 180 -25.09 9.18 14.36
C LEU A 180 -24.45 10.29 13.55
N CYS A 181 -23.68 11.16 14.21
CA CYS A 181 -23.04 12.30 13.58
C CYS A 181 -21.51 12.29 13.74
N GLY A 182 -20.92 11.19 14.25
CA GLY A 182 -19.49 11.09 14.57
C GLY A 182 -19.13 11.47 16.01
N ASN A 183 -20.11 11.75 16.87
CA ASN A 183 -19.86 12.17 18.26
C ASN A 183 -18.97 11.19 19.01
N GLY A 184 -17.94 11.71 19.69
CA GLY A 184 -16.98 10.92 20.48
C GLY A 184 -15.94 10.17 19.64
N VAL A 185 -15.97 10.29 18.32
CA VAL A 185 -14.97 9.68 17.44
C VAL A 185 -13.84 10.66 17.17
N ARG A 186 -12.68 10.36 17.74
CA ARG A 186 -11.40 11.05 17.49
C ARG A 186 -10.84 10.69 16.10
N VAL A 187 -10.82 11.67 15.20
CA VAL A 187 -10.35 11.55 13.82
C VAL A 187 -9.08 12.39 13.63
N GLY A 188 -8.00 11.75 13.18
CA GLY A 188 -6.78 12.43 12.76
C GLY A 188 -6.81 12.75 11.27
N ILE A 189 -6.56 13.99 10.88
CA ILE A 189 -6.43 14.41 9.49
C ILE A 189 -4.98 14.84 9.25
N PHE A 190 -4.24 14.05 8.47
CA PHE A 190 -2.84 14.29 8.14
C PHE A 190 -2.76 14.88 6.73
N ASP A 191 -2.60 16.21 6.65
CA ASP A 191 -2.70 16.96 5.40
C ASP A 191 -1.99 18.34 5.50
N THR A 192 -2.33 19.30 4.64
CA THR A 192 -1.73 20.65 4.60
C THR A 192 -2.22 21.59 5.71
N GLY A 193 -3.03 21.08 6.64
CA GLY A 193 -3.64 21.82 7.75
C GLY A 193 -5.15 21.99 7.58
N LEU A 194 -5.73 22.95 8.31
CA LEU A 194 -7.14 23.33 8.17
C LEU A 194 -7.27 24.85 8.00
N ALA A 195 -8.31 25.32 7.32
CA ALA A 195 -8.65 26.74 7.28
C ALA A 195 -8.75 27.37 8.71
N PRO A 196 -8.66 28.70 8.83
CA PRO A 196 -8.75 29.39 10.11
C PRO A 196 -10.01 29.02 10.93
N SER A 197 -9.94 29.22 12.25
CA SER A 197 -10.96 28.77 13.21
C SER A 197 -12.35 29.41 13.02
N ASP A 198 -12.42 30.56 12.33
CA ASP A 198 -13.66 31.27 11.96
C ASP A 198 -14.27 30.78 10.63
N HIS A 199 -13.65 29.78 9.98
CA HIS A 199 -14.15 29.21 8.74
C HIS A 199 -15.55 28.60 8.93
N LYS A 200 -16.56 29.24 8.31
CA LYS A 200 -18.00 28.95 8.49
C LYS A 200 -18.45 27.50 8.26
N HIS A 201 -17.63 26.66 7.63
CA HIS A 201 -17.96 25.25 7.37
C HIS A 201 -17.65 24.31 8.55
N PHE A 202 -16.85 24.74 9.53
CA PHE A 202 -16.41 23.86 10.61
C PHE A 202 -16.87 24.41 11.95
N SER A 203 -17.32 23.52 12.83
CA SER A 203 -17.66 23.90 14.19
C SER A 203 -16.40 23.94 15.04
N LEU A 204 -16.12 25.10 15.64
CA LEU A 204 -14.98 25.29 16.53
C LEU A 204 -14.99 24.30 17.70
N SER A 205 -16.17 23.89 18.19
CA SER A 205 -16.27 22.95 19.32
C SER A 205 -15.78 21.53 18.99
N ASN A 206 -15.71 21.19 17.70
CA ASN A 206 -15.34 19.86 17.22
C ASN A 206 -13.86 19.80 16.82
N ILE A 207 -13.20 20.94 16.63
CA ILE A 207 -11.76 21.01 16.39
C ILE A 207 -11.07 20.95 17.75
N ILE A 208 -10.60 19.76 18.14
CA ILE A 208 -10.04 19.50 19.47
C ILE A 208 -8.59 19.99 19.55
N GLU A 209 -7.77 19.66 18.55
CA GLU A 209 -6.36 20.04 18.50
C GLU A 209 -5.92 20.33 17.06
N ARG A 210 -4.98 21.25 16.93
CA ARG A 210 -4.31 21.63 15.68
C ARG A 210 -2.81 21.59 15.95
N THR A 211 -2.08 20.82 15.16
CA THR A 211 -0.63 20.60 15.34
C THR A 211 0.08 20.78 14.01
N ASP A 212 1.18 21.53 14.01
CA ASP A 212 2.01 21.77 12.83
C ASP A 212 3.39 21.13 13.03
N TRP A 213 3.71 20.17 12.16
CA TRP A 213 4.95 19.40 12.20
C TRP A 213 5.97 19.91 11.19
N THR A 214 5.62 20.94 10.41
CA THR A 214 6.40 21.47 9.29
C THR A 214 7.33 22.63 9.67
N VAL A 215 7.22 23.12 10.91
CA VAL A 215 7.95 24.29 11.40
C VAL A 215 9.28 23.89 12.01
N ASP A 216 10.37 24.50 11.56
CA ASP A 216 11.65 24.45 12.26
C ASP A 216 11.60 25.38 13.49
N ILE A 217 11.57 24.78 14.68
CA ILE A 217 11.42 25.50 15.95
C ILE A 217 12.66 26.35 16.27
N THR A 218 13.83 26.05 15.69
CA THR A 218 15.07 26.79 15.97
C THR A 218 14.96 28.28 15.61
N ASN A 219 14.05 28.65 14.72
CA ASN A 219 13.82 30.01 14.25
C ASN A 219 12.60 30.71 14.87
N ARG A 220 11.90 30.14 15.88
CA ARG A 220 10.73 30.79 16.49
C ARG A 220 10.86 31.09 17.99
N SER A 221 10.31 32.24 18.38
CA SER A 221 10.09 32.61 19.78
C SER A 221 9.00 31.72 20.40
N TYR A 222 9.23 31.27 21.63
CA TYR A 222 8.37 30.38 22.43
C TYR A 222 6.95 30.92 22.70
N SER A 223 6.67 32.18 22.33
CA SER A 223 5.44 32.92 22.66
C SER A 223 4.31 32.81 21.60
N ASP A 224 4.58 32.24 20.42
CA ASP A 224 3.53 32.00 19.42
C ASP A 224 2.79 30.70 19.74
N ASP A 225 2.00 30.70 20.81
CA ASP A 225 1.05 29.62 21.14
C ASP A 225 -0.04 29.45 20.06
N SER A 226 -0.14 30.36 19.08
CA SER A 226 -1.04 30.27 17.93
C SER A 226 -0.37 29.57 16.74
N ILE A 227 0.16 28.36 16.92
CA ILE A 227 0.43 27.48 15.78
C ILE A 227 -0.91 26.90 15.33
N GLU A 228 -1.60 27.62 14.48
CA GLU A 228 -2.94 27.27 14.03
C GLU A 228 -2.97 26.12 13.00
N ALA A 229 -1.86 25.42 12.71
CA ALA A 229 -1.78 24.38 11.66
C ALA A 229 -2.60 24.79 10.41
N LEU A 230 -2.39 26.04 9.97
CA LEU A 230 -3.24 26.67 8.97
C LEU A 230 -3.01 26.06 7.61
N ASP A 231 -4.09 25.72 6.93
CA ASP A 231 -4.05 25.34 5.53
C ASP A 231 -3.88 26.58 4.67
N ARG A 232 -2.83 26.58 3.86
CA ARG A 232 -2.57 27.61 2.84
C ARG A 232 -2.58 27.04 1.42
N HIS A 233 -2.74 25.72 1.31
CA HIS A 233 -2.81 25.01 0.04
C HIS A 233 -4.26 24.70 -0.38
N GLY A 234 -5.12 24.42 0.60
CA GLY A 234 -6.56 24.19 0.44
C GLY A 234 -6.97 22.72 0.38
N HIS A 235 -6.02 21.79 0.24
CA HIS A 235 -6.30 20.35 0.17
C HIS A 235 -6.76 19.81 1.53
N GLY A 236 -6.06 20.12 2.63
CA GLY A 236 -6.45 19.69 3.97
C GLY A 236 -7.83 20.21 4.39
N THR A 237 -8.17 21.44 4.02
CA THR A 237 -9.51 22.03 4.22
C THR A 237 -10.57 21.28 3.41
N TYR A 238 -10.26 20.97 2.14
CA TYR A 238 -11.14 20.20 1.27
C TYR A 238 -11.41 18.79 1.81
N VAL A 239 -10.35 18.08 2.22
CA VAL A 239 -10.39 16.74 2.81
C VAL A 239 -11.19 16.73 4.11
N THR A 240 -10.91 17.67 5.01
CA THR A 240 -11.64 17.82 6.28
C THR A 240 -13.12 18.10 6.04
N GLY A 241 -13.45 18.86 4.98
CA GLY A 241 -14.82 19.14 4.59
C GLY A 241 -15.65 17.88 4.28
N LEU A 242 -15.06 16.90 3.61
CA LEU A 242 -15.74 15.63 3.28
C LEU A 242 -16.07 14.81 4.53
N ILE A 243 -15.22 14.92 5.56
CA ILE A 243 -15.41 14.23 6.84
C ILE A 243 -16.43 14.97 7.68
N ALA A 244 -16.27 16.28 7.90
CA ALA A 244 -16.91 16.97 9.01
C ALA A 244 -17.46 18.37 8.71
N ALA A 245 -17.61 18.77 7.44
CA ALA A 245 -18.25 20.05 7.13
C ALA A 245 -19.70 20.11 7.65
N GLN A 246 -20.06 21.28 8.14
CA GLN A 246 -21.39 21.67 8.60
C GLN A 246 -21.87 22.88 7.79
N ASN A 247 -23.17 22.95 7.55
CA ASN A 247 -23.80 24.12 6.98
C ASN A 247 -24.91 24.61 7.91
N SER A 248 -24.68 25.72 8.63
CA SER A 248 -25.65 26.28 9.57
C SER A 248 -26.94 26.79 8.91
N ASN A 249 -26.91 27.08 7.60
CA ASN A 249 -27.97 27.81 6.89
C ASN A 249 -28.90 26.93 6.05
N LEU A 250 -28.78 25.60 6.14
CA LEU A 250 -29.33 24.71 5.13
C LEU A 250 -30.07 23.49 5.71
N TYR A 251 -31.41 23.51 5.60
CA TYR A 251 -32.22 22.28 5.50
C TYR A 251 -32.11 21.72 4.08
N TYR A 252 -32.20 20.39 3.91
CA TYR A 252 -32.10 19.70 2.61
C TYR A 252 -32.98 20.32 1.50
N SER A 253 -34.20 20.77 1.82
CA SER A 253 -35.10 21.43 0.86
C SER A 253 -34.53 22.75 0.29
N LYS A 254 -33.72 23.46 1.08
CA LYS A 254 -33.06 24.71 0.69
C LYS A 254 -31.80 24.46 -0.16
N PHE A 255 -31.13 23.31 0.01
CA PHE A 255 -30.02 22.86 -0.84
C PHE A 255 -30.43 22.81 -2.31
N ILE A 256 -31.48 22.03 -2.62
CA ILE A 256 -31.95 21.83 -3.99
C ILE A 256 -32.41 23.17 -4.62
N HIS A 257 -33.11 24.00 -3.83
CA HIS A 257 -33.65 25.26 -4.32
C HIS A 257 -32.60 26.33 -4.63
N SER A 258 -31.51 26.36 -3.85
CA SER A 258 -30.46 27.37 -3.99
C SER A 258 -29.37 26.94 -5.00
N PHE A 259 -29.14 25.63 -5.18
CA PHE A 259 -28.23 25.12 -6.22
C PHE A 259 -28.71 25.48 -7.64
N ASN A 260 -30.02 25.36 -7.90
CA ASN A 260 -30.64 25.77 -9.17
C ASN A 260 -30.53 27.28 -9.47
N LYS A 261 -30.12 28.11 -8.48
CA LYS A 261 -29.89 29.55 -8.63
C LYS A 261 -28.43 29.94 -8.80
N HIS A 262 -27.49 28.98 -8.86
CA HIS A 262 -26.04 29.26 -8.84
C HIS A 262 -25.63 30.17 -7.67
N ASP A 263 -26.23 29.94 -6.50
CA ASP A 263 -25.91 30.71 -5.30
C ASP A 263 -24.89 29.95 -4.43
N ASP A 264 -23.71 30.56 -4.23
CA ASP A 264 -22.62 30.09 -3.36
C ASP A 264 -23.08 29.86 -1.90
N SER A 265 -24.29 30.30 -1.53
CA SER A 265 -24.92 30.06 -0.21
C SER A 265 -25.18 28.59 0.13
N THR A 266 -25.16 27.68 -0.86
CA THR A 266 -25.35 26.23 -0.65
C THR A 266 -24.10 25.46 -0.23
N CYS A 267 -22.94 26.10 -0.33
CA CYS A 267 -21.69 25.51 0.08
C CYS A 267 -21.55 25.49 1.62
N PRO A 268 -21.04 24.41 2.22
CA PRO A 268 -20.58 23.15 1.61
C PRO A 268 -21.66 22.06 1.65
N PRO A 269 -21.52 21.00 0.84
CA PRO A 269 -22.14 19.72 1.14
C PRO A 269 -21.79 19.28 2.57
N TRP A 270 -22.70 18.53 3.18
CA TRP A 270 -22.49 18.00 4.52
C TRP A 270 -21.36 16.96 4.52
N GLY A 271 -20.45 17.07 5.47
CA GLY A 271 -19.53 15.98 5.79
C GLY A 271 -20.30 14.80 6.40
N PHE A 272 -19.77 13.59 6.28
CA PHE A 272 -20.42 12.39 6.81
C PHE A 272 -20.54 12.38 8.34
N ALA A 273 -19.49 12.83 9.04
CA ALA A 273 -19.37 12.84 10.49
C ALA A 273 -19.14 14.28 11.02
N PRO A 274 -20.12 15.18 10.89
CA PRO A 274 -19.99 16.60 11.22
C PRO A 274 -19.66 16.87 12.69
N ARG A 275 -19.93 15.93 13.60
CA ARG A 275 -19.68 16.02 15.04
C ARG A 275 -18.52 15.14 15.52
N ALA A 276 -17.64 14.71 14.62
CA ALA A 276 -16.40 14.04 14.98
C ALA A 276 -15.43 14.98 15.71
N ASP A 277 -14.65 14.43 16.62
CA ASP A 277 -13.58 15.13 17.34
C ASP A 277 -12.36 15.20 16.41
N LEU A 278 -12.10 16.36 15.82
CA LEU A 278 -11.07 16.56 14.79
C LEU A 278 -9.73 16.90 15.43
N PHE A 279 -8.71 16.13 15.05
CA PHE A 279 -7.31 16.38 15.35
C PHE A 279 -6.59 16.67 14.03
N ILE A 280 -6.15 17.92 13.86
CA ILE A 280 -5.52 18.37 12.62
C ILE A 280 -4.01 18.24 12.75
N PHE A 281 -3.42 17.50 11.81
CA PHE A 281 -1.98 17.29 11.69
C PHE A 281 -1.53 17.91 10.37
N ARG A 282 -0.93 19.11 10.46
CA ARG A 282 -0.23 19.68 9.32
C ARG A 282 1.14 19.03 9.21
N VAL A 283 1.29 18.13 8.24
CA VAL A 283 2.53 17.37 7.97
C VAL A 283 3.11 17.71 6.60
N PHE A 284 2.49 18.64 5.87
CA PHE A 284 2.95 19.15 4.59
C PHE A 284 3.14 20.66 4.63
N THR A 285 4.24 21.13 4.05
CA THR A 285 4.44 22.56 3.77
C THR A 285 3.44 23.06 2.72
N ASP A 286 3.41 24.37 2.50
CA ASP A 286 2.59 24.99 1.46
C ASP A 286 2.98 24.54 0.04
N THR A 287 4.23 24.08 -0.11
CA THR A 287 4.80 23.49 -1.32
C THR A 287 4.69 21.95 -1.36
N GLN A 288 3.87 21.35 -0.48
CA GLN A 288 3.66 19.90 -0.36
C GLN A 288 4.93 19.08 -0.08
N ILE A 289 5.89 19.67 0.63
CA ILE A 289 7.07 18.96 1.13
C ILE A 289 6.73 18.33 2.47
N PHE A 290 7.20 17.11 2.70
CA PHE A 290 7.11 16.44 3.99
C PHE A 290 8.37 15.64 4.28
N TYR A 291 8.52 15.20 5.53
CA TYR A 291 9.61 14.32 5.94
C TYR A 291 9.07 13.08 6.65
N THR A 292 9.75 11.94 6.53
CA THR A 292 9.43 10.71 7.25
C THR A 292 9.36 10.97 8.75
N SER A 293 10.34 11.68 9.33
CA SER A 293 10.34 11.98 10.76
C SER A 293 9.10 12.73 11.25
N TRP A 294 8.53 13.62 10.42
CA TRP A 294 7.32 14.37 10.77
C TRP A 294 6.13 13.44 10.92
N PHE A 295 5.98 12.49 9.98
CA PHE A 295 4.97 11.44 10.08
C PHE A 295 5.17 10.56 11.31
N LEU A 296 6.40 10.13 11.57
CA LEU A 296 6.71 9.27 12.71
C LEU A 296 6.35 9.94 14.05
N ASP A 297 6.63 11.23 14.23
CA ASP A 297 6.22 11.91 15.46
C ASP A 297 4.73 12.14 15.52
N ALA A 298 4.13 12.58 14.42
CA ALA A 298 2.69 12.82 14.35
C ALA A 298 1.91 11.52 14.64
N PHE A 299 2.43 10.37 14.22
CA PHE A 299 1.93 9.05 14.56
C PHE A 299 2.12 8.71 16.05
N ASN A 300 3.31 8.93 16.63
CA ASN A 300 3.51 8.76 18.08
C ASN A 300 2.54 9.65 18.88
N TYR A 301 2.29 10.87 18.41
CA TYR A 301 1.34 11.79 19.02
C TYR A 301 -0.10 11.28 18.88
N ALA A 302 -0.50 10.80 17.70
CA ALA A 302 -1.81 10.20 17.47
C ALA A 302 -2.07 8.98 18.37
N ILE A 303 -1.07 8.11 18.56
CA ILE A 303 -1.11 7.01 19.54
C ILE A 303 -1.35 7.56 20.94
N SER A 304 -0.60 8.59 21.35
CA SER A 304 -0.77 9.20 22.68
C SER A 304 -2.15 9.82 22.90
N ARG A 305 -2.80 10.29 21.82
CA ARG A 305 -4.18 10.82 21.82
C ARG A 305 -5.24 9.75 21.63
N LYS A 306 -4.83 8.49 21.42
CA LYS A 306 -5.72 7.35 21.21
C LYS A 306 -6.72 7.64 20.10
N LEU A 307 -6.29 8.19 18.96
CA LEU A 307 -7.21 8.43 17.84
C LEU A 307 -7.85 7.10 17.42
N HIS A 308 -9.09 7.12 16.91
CA HIS A 308 -9.71 5.88 16.44
C HIS A 308 -9.41 5.64 14.96
N VAL A 309 -9.33 6.72 14.18
CA VAL A 309 -9.09 6.66 12.74
C VAL A 309 -8.19 7.82 12.31
N ILE A 310 -7.30 7.55 11.36
CA ILE A 310 -6.47 8.55 10.68
C ILE A 310 -6.82 8.53 9.19
N ASN A 311 -7.10 9.69 8.60
CA ASN A 311 -7.14 9.86 7.16
C ASN A 311 -5.76 10.27 6.64
N LEU A 312 -5.28 9.53 5.65
CA LEU A 312 -4.06 9.81 4.92
C LEU A 312 -4.37 9.89 3.42
N SER A 313 -4.69 11.09 2.94
CA SER A 313 -4.98 11.35 1.52
C SER A 313 -3.70 11.47 0.66
N ILE A 314 -2.66 10.72 1.01
CA ILE A 314 -1.39 10.62 0.31
C ILE A 314 -0.98 9.15 0.19
N GLY A 315 -0.17 8.86 -0.82
CA GLY A 315 0.74 7.73 -0.82
C GLY A 315 1.88 7.99 -1.80
N GLY A 316 2.90 7.13 -1.83
CA GLY A 316 3.96 7.12 -2.84
C GLY A 316 4.54 5.71 -3.00
N PRO A 317 5.47 5.47 -3.94
CA PRO A 317 5.97 4.12 -4.24
C PRO A 317 6.86 3.50 -3.15
N ASP A 318 7.18 4.26 -2.09
CA ASP A 318 8.30 3.96 -1.18
C ASP A 318 7.93 3.02 -0.01
N PHE A 319 7.51 1.78 -0.32
CA PHE A 319 7.36 0.71 0.69
C PHE A 319 8.70 0.33 1.36
N LEU A 320 9.83 0.80 0.82
CA LEU A 320 11.16 0.59 1.38
C LEU A 320 11.51 1.59 2.50
N ASP A 321 10.69 2.62 2.76
CA ASP A 321 10.84 3.46 3.95
C ASP A 321 10.44 2.70 5.22
N LYS A 322 11.30 1.77 5.62
CA LYS A 322 11.08 0.85 6.74
C LYS A 322 10.64 1.56 8.03
N PRO A 323 11.23 2.69 8.47
CA PRO A 323 10.71 3.44 9.62
C PRO A 323 9.23 3.81 9.48
N PHE A 324 8.80 4.29 8.32
CA PHE A 324 7.41 4.65 8.04
C PHE A 324 6.49 3.42 8.08
N VAL A 325 6.88 2.35 7.36
CA VAL A 325 6.12 1.09 7.32
C VAL A 325 5.95 0.47 8.71
N ASP A 326 7.04 0.38 9.48
CA ASP A 326 7.03 -0.15 10.85
C ASP A 326 6.09 0.67 11.76
N LYS A 327 6.05 2.00 11.58
CA LYS A 327 5.20 2.89 12.37
C LYS A 327 3.73 2.77 11.99
N VAL A 328 3.41 2.51 10.72
CA VAL A 328 2.05 2.21 10.29
C VAL A 328 1.53 0.93 10.94
N LEU A 329 2.35 -0.12 11.02
CA LEU A 329 2.02 -1.35 11.75
C LEU A 329 1.79 -1.07 13.25
N GLU A 330 2.62 -0.21 13.86
CA GLU A 330 2.44 0.17 15.26
C GLU A 330 1.14 0.96 15.52
N LEU A 331 0.76 1.88 14.63
CA LEU A 331 -0.53 2.58 14.70
C LEU A 331 -1.69 1.57 14.75
N SER A 332 -1.67 0.63 13.80
CA SER A 332 -2.68 -0.43 13.71
C SER A 332 -2.70 -1.26 14.99
N ALA A 333 -1.54 -1.69 15.50
CA ALA A 333 -1.41 -2.45 16.74
C ALA A 333 -1.95 -1.69 17.97
N ASN A 334 -1.91 -0.35 17.96
CA ASN A 334 -2.49 0.51 19.00
C ASN A 334 -4.00 0.78 18.80
N GLY A 335 -4.65 0.06 17.87
CA GLY A 335 -6.09 0.14 17.63
C GLY A 335 -6.52 1.33 16.76
N ILE A 336 -5.59 1.96 16.04
CA ILE A 336 -5.89 3.08 15.14
C ILE A 336 -6.06 2.57 13.71
N LEU A 337 -7.23 2.82 13.11
CA LEU A 337 -7.46 2.50 11.71
C LEU A 337 -6.84 3.57 10.81
N LEU A 338 -5.90 3.19 9.96
CA LEU A 338 -5.40 4.06 8.90
C LEU A 338 -6.24 3.88 7.64
N VAL A 339 -6.84 4.96 7.14
CA VAL A 339 -7.55 5.01 5.86
C VAL A 339 -6.67 5.80 4.89
N SER A 340 -6.30 5.18 3.77
CA SER A 340 -5.33 5.75 2.83
C SER A 340 -5.82 5.71 1.39
N ALA A 341 -5.50 6.75 0.63
CA ALA A 341 -5.77 6.82 -0.81
C ALA A 341 -4.91 5.81 -1.58
N ILE A 342 -5.52 5.02 -2.48
CA ILE A 342 -4.79 3.95 -3.21
C ILE A 342 -3.77 4.47 -4.24
N GLY A 343 -3.91 5.72 -4.69
CA GLY A 343 -3.09 6.33 -5.74
C GLY A 343 -3.91 6.83 -6.93
N ASN A 344 -3.31 7.67 -7.78
CA ASN A 344 -3.98 8.29 -8.93
C ASN A 344 -3.31 7.95 -10.27
N ASP A 345 -2.51 6.88 -10.29
CA ASP A 345 -1.61 6.51 -11.39
C ASP A 345 -2.24 5.45 -12.31
N GLY A 346 -3.54 5.15 -12.12
CA GLY A 346 -4.31 4.31 -13.02
C GLY A 346 -4.46 4.90 -14.43
N PRO A 347 -4.91 4.09 -15.43
CA PRO A 347 -5.59 2.80 -15.26
C PRO A 347 -4.67 1.57 -15.33
N LEU A 348 -3.35 1.75 -15.40
CA LEU A 348 -2.41 0.63 -15.44
C LEU A 348 -2.47 -0.18 -14.15
N PHE A 349 -2.24 -1.49 -14.26
CA PHE A 349 -2.13 -2.40 -13.13
C PHE A 349 -0.73 -2.29 -12.51
N GLY A 350 -0.64 -2.45 -11.19
CA GLY A 350 0.63 -2.33 -10.44
C GLY A 350 0.90 -0.92 -9.92
N THR A 351 -0.10 -0.03 -9.97
CA THR A 351 0.05 1.42 -9.71
C THR A 351 -0.24 1.84 -8.27
N LEU A 352 -0.29 0.88 -7.33
CA LEU A 352 -0.69 1.14 -5.94
C LEU A 352 0.37 1.95 -5.18
N ASN A 353 -0.10 2.86 -4.31
CA ASN A 353 0.78 3.68 -3.47
C ASN A 353 0.81 3.19 -2.00
N ASN A 354 1.98 3.31 -1.37
CA ASN A 354 2.17 3.09 0.06
C ASN A 354 1.67 4.28 0.89
N PRO A 355 0.95 4.09 2.01
CA PRO A 355 0.68 2.84 2.71
C PRO A 355 -0.65 2.15 2.38
N ALA A 356 -1.39 2.60 1.37
CA ALA A 356 -2.67 2.01 1.01
C ALA A 356 -2.56 0.56 0.49
N ASP A 357 -1.38 0.18 0.00
CA ASP A 357 -1.01 -1.18 -0.40
C ASP A 357 -0.79 -2.14 0.78
N GLN A 358 -0.58 -1.65 2.00
CA GLN A 358 -0.39 -2.48 3.20
C GLN A 358 -1.70 -3.09 3.68
N MET A 359 -1.64 -4.32 4.21
CA MET A 359 -2.86 -5.06 4.54
C MET A 359 -3.60 -4.58 5.79
N ASP A 360 -2.90 -3.97 6.74
CA ASP A 360 -3.52 -3.37 7.94
C ASP A 360 -4.20 -2.03 7.65
N VAL A 361 -3.81 -1.39 6.55
CA VAL A 361 -4.36 -0.13 6.08
C VAL A 361 -5.60 -0.41 5.25
N LEU A 362 -6.62 0.43 5.43
CA LEU A 362 -7.78 0.46 4.56
C LEU A 362 -7.44 1.31 3.33
N GLY A 363 -7.01 0.65 2.26
CA GLY A 363 -6.71 1.26 0.97
C GLY A 363 -7.98 1.48 0.15
N VAL A 364 -8.24 2.73 -0.21
CA VAL A 364 -9.50 3.15 -0.84
C VAL A 364 -9.28 3.58 -2.28
N GLY A 365 -9.96 2.89 -3.21
CA GLY A 365 -10.02 3.26 -4.62
C GLY A 365 -11.20 4.16 -4.96
N GLY A 366 -11.19 4.68 -6.18
CA GLY A 366 -12.16 5.65 -6.67
C GLY A 366 -13.07 5.09 -7.76
N VAL A 367 -14.36 5.42 -7.72
CA VAL A 367 -15.30 5.25 -8.85
C VAL A 367 -15.83 6.59 -9.38
N ASP A 368 -16.29 6.56 -10.62
CA ASP A 368 -17.01 7.64 -11.28
C ASP A 368 -18.49 7.70 -10.88
N ALA A 369 -19.21 8.69 -11.41
CA ALA A 369 -20.63 8.88 -11.08
C ALA A 369 -21.57 7.74 -11.50
N LEU A 370 -21.15 6.83 -12.39
CA LEU A 370 -21.91 5.63 -12.77
C LEU A 370 -21.51 4.41 -11.93
N GLY A 371 -20.57 4.57 -10.99
CA GLY A 371 -20.03 3.45 -10.22
C GLY A 371 -19.01 2.64 -11.02
N ARG A 372 -18.40 3.22 -12.07
CA ARG A 372 -17.30 2.57 -12.78
C ARG A 372 -15.96 2.94 -12.14
N VAL A 373 -14.99 2.04 -12.07
CA VAL A 373 -13.64 2.34 -11.55
C VAL A 373 -13.11 3.59 -12.25
N ALA A 374 -12.78 4.61 -11.46
CA ALA A 374 -12.33 5.89 -11.98
C ALA A 374 -11.03 5.71 -12.74
N ARG A 375 -10.86 6.36 -13.89
CA ARG A 375 -9.69 6.11 -14.76
C ARG A 375 -8.36 6.34 -14.05
N PHE A 376 -8.28 7.36 -13.19
CA PHE A 376 -7.08 7.64 -12.39
C PHE A 376 -6.87 6.66 -11.23
N SER A 377 -7.90 5.94 -10.76
CA SER A 377 -7.76 5.13 -9.53
C SER A 377 -6.68 4.08 -9.74
N SER A 378 -5.63 4.12 -8.92
CA SER A 378 -4.62 3.06 -8.92
C SER A 378 -5.25 1.70 -8.62
N ARG A 379 -4.70 0.65 -9.24
CA ARG A 379 -5.25 -0.70 -9.21
C ARG A 379 -4.19 -1.76 -9.48
N GLY A 380 -4.60 -3.02 -9.34
CA GLY A 380 -3.74 -4.18 -9.49
C GLY A 380 -3.31 -4.73 -8.14
N MET A 381 -2.45 -5.74 -8.19
CA MET A 381 -1.76 -6.32 -7.05
C MET A 381 -0.59 -5.42 -6.62
N PRO A 382 -0.17 -5.44 -5.34
CA PRO A 382 1.00 -4.67 -4.89
C PRO A 382 2.27 -5.08 -5.65
N GLY A 383 3.03 -4.10 -6.15
CA GLY A 383 4.24 -4.33 -6.96
C GLY A 383 5.33 -5.13 -6.22
N TRP A 384 5.56 -4.82 -4.94
CA TRP A 384 6.53 -5.52 -4.08
C TRP A 384 6.16 -6.98 -3.78
N GLU A 385 4.93 -7.35 -4.12
CA GLU A 385 4.42 -8.68 -3.97
C GLU A 385 4.54 -9.50 -5.28
N LEU A 386 4.61 -8.93 -6.48
CA LEU A 386 4.59 -9.71 -7.75
C LEU A 386 5.49 -10.99 -7.86
N PRO A 387 6.75 -11.04 -7.38
CA PRO A 387 7.64 -12.22 -7.41
C PRO A 387 7.09 -13.62 -7.11
N ALA A 388 6.14 -13.73 -6.17
CA ALA A 388 5.71 -15.05 -5.66
C ALA A 388 4.33 -15.45 -6.17
N GLY A 389 3.98 -14.97 -7.37
CA GLY A 389 2.71 -15.22 -8.05
C GLY A 389 1.68 -14.12 -7.84
N TYR A 390 0.42 -14.47 -8.05
CA TYR A 390 -0.71 -13.55 -7.94
C TYR A 390 -0.99 -13.23 -6.47
N ARG A 391 -0.85 -11.98 -6.09
CA ARG A 391 -0.77 -11.60 -4.67
C ARG A 391 -2.04 -10.97 -4.12
N ARG A 392 -1.98 -10.41 -2.90
CA ARG A 392 -3.16 -10.02 -2.13
C ARG A 392 -3.97 -8.92 -2.82
N VAL A 393 -5.27 -8.93 -2.57
CA VAL A 393 -6.24 -8.04 -3.22
C VAL A 393 -6.12 -6.62 -2.67
N LYS A 394 -5.98 -5.65 -3.58
CA LYS A 394 -6.09 -4.21 -3.35
C LYS A 394 -6.78 -3.55 -4.57
N PRO A 395 -7.46 -2.40 -4.41
CA PRO A 395 -7.80 -1.74 -3.13
C PRO A 395 -8.69 -2.64 -2.26
N ASP A 396 -8.93 -2.28 -0.99
CA ASP A 396 -9.82 -3.04 -0.13
C ASP A 396 -11.30 -2.83 -0.53
N ILE A 397 -11.64 -1.59 -0.86
CA ILE A 397 -12.97 -1.09 -1.23
C ILE A 397 -12.84 0.12 -2.17
N VAL A 398 -13.94 0.51 -2.82
CA VAL A 398 -14.00 1.73 -3.64
C VAL A 398 -15.15 2.66 -3.24
N ILE A 399 -15.03 3.95 -3.53
CA ILE A 399 -16.07 4.96 -3.33
C ILE A 399 -16.06 6.05 -4.40
N PHE A 400 -17.17 6.77 -4.56
CA PHE A 400 -17.29 7.89 -5.49
C PHE A 400 -16.21 8.95 -5.27
N SER A 401 -15.53 9.34 -6.35
CA SER A 401 -14.29 10.13 -6.26
C SER A 401 -14.09 11.12 -7.42
N THR A 402 -15.05 11.21 -8.35
CA THR A 402 -14.99 12.09 -9.52
C THR A 402 -15.93 13.28 -9.35
N GLY A 403 -15.44 14.52 -9.46
CA GLY A 403 -16.29 15.71 -9.42
C GLY A 403 -16.98 15.93 -8.07
N VAL A 404 -16.28 15.63 -6.96
CA VAL A 404 -16.83 15.78 -5.61
C VAL A 404 -16.64 17.21 -5.12
N ILE A 405 -17.68 17.78 -4.54
CA ILE A 405 -17.72 19.15 -4.01
C ILE A 405 -17.40 19.12 -2.52
N SER A 406 -16.46 19.96 -2.08
CA SER A 406 -16.15 20.15 -0.66
C SER A 406 -15.64 21.57 -0.39
N SER A 407 -15.28 21.84 0.86
CA SER A 407 -14.82 23.14 1.38
C SER A 407 -13.56 23.65 0.68
N ASN A 408 -13.48 24.96 0.48
CA ASN A 408 -12.30 25.68 0.00
C ASN A 408 -11.87 26.74 1.04
N LEU A 409 -10.65 27.25 0.95
CA LEU A 409 -10.07 28.20 1.93
C LEU A 409 -10.86 29.51 2.09
N ASP A 410 -11.46 30.00 1.00
CA ASP A 410 -12.20 31.26 0.94
C ASP A 410 -13.63 31.16 1.51
N GLY A 411 -13.97 30.04 2.15
CA GLY A 411 -15.33 29.73 2.58
C GLY A 411 -16.27 29.40 1.42
N LYS A 412 -15.77 29.22 0.19
CA LYS A 412 -16.55 28.66 -0.92
C LYS A 412 -16.30 27.17 -1.03
N CYS A 413 -16.75 26.61 -2.13
CA CYS A 413 -16.57 25.21 -2.46
C CYS A 413 -15.61 25.05 -3.63
N ARG A 414 -14.87 23.95 -3.60
CA ARG A 414 -14.06 23.49 -4.72
C ARG A 414 -14.55 22.12 -5.14
N VAL A 415 -14.34 21.80 -6.42
CA VAL A 415 -14.62 20.47 -6.98
C VAL A 415 -13.30 19.80 -7.30
N LEU A 416 -13.07 18.59 -6.79
CA LEU A 416 -11.88 17.80 -7.08
C LEU A 416 -12.26 16.38 -7.51
N SER A 417 -11.32 15.72 -8.20
CA SER A 417 -11.36 14.29 -8.47
C SER A 417 -10.05 13.65 -8.02
N GLY A 418 -10.10 12.47 -7.42
CA GLY A 418 -8.91 11.74 -6.97
C GLY A 418 -9.19 10.75 -5.86
N THR A 419 -8.30 9.79 -5.64
CA THR A 419 -8.38 8.86 -4.50
C THR A 419 -8.11 9.56 -3.16
N SER A 420 -7.47 10.74 -3.19
CA SER A 420 -7.38 11.68 -2.07
C SER A 420 -8.75 12.26 -1.64
N VAL A 421 -9.76 12.17 -2.50
CA VAL A 421 -11.18 12.47 -2.22
C VAL A 421 -11.90 11.23 -1.68
N ALA A 422 -11.57 10.05 -2.22
CA ALA A 422 -12.17 8.78 -1.82
C ALA A 422 -11.86 8.41 -0.36
N SER A 423 -10.58 8.54 0.05
CA SER A 423 -10.11 8.24 1.42
C SER A 423 -10.87 9.01 2.53
N PRO A 424 -11.06 10.34 2.47
CA PRO A 424 -11.78 11.06 3.52
C PRO A 424 -13.28 10.80 3.53
N ILE A 425 -13.89 10.49 2.38
CA ILE A 425 -15.29 10.03 2.36
C ILE A 425 -15.41 8.74 3.18
N VAL A 426 -14.52 7.78 2.96
CA VAL A 426 -14.48 6.53 3.72
C VAL A 426 -14.15 6.79 5.20
N THR A 427 -13.25 7.72 5.51
CA THR A 427 -12.96 8.12 6.91
C THR A 427 -14.22 8.68 7.60
N GLY A 428 -15.02 9.46 6.88
CA GLY A 428 -16.31 9.94 7.35
C GLY A 428 -17.30 8.80 7.61
N VAL A 429 -17.40 7.84 6.69
CA VAL A 429 -18.18 6.60 6.87
C VAL A 429 -17.71 5.80 8.08
N VAL A 430 -16.40 5.54 8.19
CA VAL A 430 -15.76 4.87 9.33
C VAL A 430 -16.12 5.56 10.64
N SER A 431 -16.12 6.89 10.67
CA SER A 431 -16.47 7.66 11.86
C SER A 431 -17.93 7.45 12.27
N LEU A 432 -18.84 7.30 11.31
CA LEU A 432 -20.23 6.92 11.60
C LEU A 432 -20.34 5.49 12.15
N LEU A 433 -19.58 4.54 11.59
CA LEU A 433 -19.56 3.14 12.06
C LEU A 433 -19.03 3.03 13.50
N ILE A 434 -17.92 3.71 13.80
CA ILE A 434 -17.35 3.76 15.15
C ILE A 434 -18.34 4.41 16.12
N ASN A 435 -18.98 5.53 15.74
CA ASN A 435 -20.00 6.17 16.56
C ASN A 435 -21.16 5.22 16.87
N ALA A 436 -21.64 4.48 15.87
CA ALA A 436 -22.73 3.51 16.03
C ALA A 436 -22.38 2.39 17.03
N ALA A 437 -21.16 1.84 16.94
CA ALA A 437 -20.68 0.83 17.86
C ALA A 437 -20.47 1.37 19.29
N LEU A 438 -19.89 2.57 19.44
CA LEU A 438 -19.71 3.22 20.75
C LEU A 438 -21.05 3.54 21.42
N ASN A 439 -22.02 4.07 20.67
CA ASN A 439 -23.36 4.34 21.18
C ASN A 439 -24.07 3.05 21.63
N HIS A 440 -23.90 1.97 20.87
CA HIS A 440 -24.43 0.66 21.24
C HIS A 440 -23.87 0.20 22.59
N ASN A 441 -22.55 0.21 22.74
CA ASN A 441 -21.87 -0.19 23.97
C ASN A 441 -22.26 0.69 25.18
N ALA A 442 -22.38 2.01 24.99
CA ALA A 442 -22.77 2.93 26.06
C ALA A 442 -24.21 2.67 26.56
N ASN A 443 -25.13 2.33 25.67
CA ASN A 443 -26.50 2.00 26.05
C ASN A 443 -26.56 0.72 26.90
N LEU A 444 -25.76 -0.29 26.57
CA LEU A 444 -25.67 -1.52 27.37
C LEU A 444 -25.22 -1.21 28.81
N ILE A 445 -24.16 -0.42 28.97
CA ILE A 445 -23.62 -0.03 30.29
C ILE A 445 -24.66 0.77 31.10
N ASN A 446 -25.40 1.68 30.48
CA ASN A 446 -26.39 2.51 31.18
C ASN A 446 -27.61 1.71 31.68
N HIS A 447 -28.00 0.64 30.98
CA HIS A 447 -29.05 -0.26 31.44
C HIS A 447 -28.62 -1.09 32.68
N GLU A 448 -27.32 -1.27 32.89
CA GLU A 448 -26.75 -2.21 33.88
C GLU A 448 -26.34 -1.58 35.22
N ASN A 449 -26.39 -0.25 35.39
CA ASN A 449 -26.16 0.39 36.70
C ASN A 449 -27.21 0.04 37.78
N GLY A 450 -28.10 -0.93 37.52
CA GLY A 450 -28.80 -1.72 38.52
C GLY A 450 -28.28 -3.18 38.56
N SER A 451 -27.33 -3.47 39.47
CA SER A 451 -26.87 -4.82 39.88
C SER A 451 -25.83 -5.53 38.97
N LEU A 452 -24.54 -5.27 39.23
CA LEU A 452 -23.39 -5.68 38.38
C LEU A 452 -22.51 -6.81 38.99
N TYR A 453 -23.04 -7.90 39.56
CA TYR A 453 -22.14 -8.97 40.04
C TYR A 453 -22.46 -10.42 39.64
N HIS A 454 -23.52 -10.71 38.89
CA HIS A 454 -23.84 -12.10 38.51
C HIS A 454 -24.48 -12.24 37.12
N MET A 455 -23.85 -11.75 36.04
CA MET A 455 -24.27 -12.11 34.68
C MET A 455 -23.10 -12.51 33.78
N ASN A 456 -23.37 -13.52 32.95
CA ASN A 456 -22.45 -14.15 32.02
C ASN A 456 -22.20 -13.22 30.81
N ILE A 457 -20.98 -12.69 30.69
CA ILE A 457 -20.56 -11.71 29.66
C ILE A 457 -20.80 -12.25 28.23
N ASP A 458 -20.81 -13.57 28.03
CA ASP A 458 -21.00 -14.20 26.72
C ASP A 458 -22.38 -13.92 26.09
N ASN A 459 -23.40 -13.63 26.91
CA ASN A 459 -24.76 -13.36 26.42
C ASN A 459 -25.01 -11.88 26.09
N TYR A 460 -24.07 -10.98 26.40
CA TYR A 460 -24.26 -9.55 26.16
C TYR A 460 -23.61 -9.08 24.84
N PRO A 461 -24.31 -8.28 24.02
CA PRO A 461 -23.86 -7.88 22.69
C PRO A 461 -22.82 -6.73 22.72
N PHE A 462 -21.78 -6.81 23.55
CA PHE A 462 -20.72 -5.80 23.54
C PHE A 462 -19.91 -5.90 22.24
N VAL A 463 -19.96 -4.84 21.42
CA VAL A 463 -19.31 -4.76 20.10
C VAL A 463 -17.87 -4.32 20.27
N LEU A 464 -16.92 -5.12 19.79
CA LEU A 464 -15.51 -4.75 19.80
C LEU A 464 -15.19 -3.77 18.67
N VAL A 465 -14.62 -2.62 19.02
CA VAL A 465 -14.22 -1.57 18.07
C VAL A 465 -12.69 -1.57 17.95
N ASN A 466 -12.18 -2.14 16.86
CA ASN A 466 -10.77 -2.11 16.50
C ASN A 466 -10.63 -1.93 14.97
N PRO A 467 -9.42 -1.67 14.45
CA PRO A 467 -9.23 -1.37 13.02
C PRO A 467 -9.79 -2.44 12.10
N ILE A 468 -9.53 -3.70 12.44
CA ILE A 468 -9.97 -4.83 11.63
C ILE A 468 -11.46 -5.09 11.76
N SER A 469 -12.08 -4.85 12.90
CA SER A 469 -13.52 -5.02 13.05
C SER A 469 -14.30 -4.07 12.13
N ILE A 470 -13.85 -2.82 12.02
CA ILE A 470 -14.41 -1.85 11.07
C ILE A 470 -14.11 -2.24 9.62
N LYS A 471 -12.88 -2.67 9.32
CA LYS A 471 -12.48 -3.13 7.98
C LYS A 471 -13.30 -4.34 7.53
N GLN A 472 -13.52 -5.34 8.40
CA GLN A 472 -14.39 -6.49 8.14
C GLN A 472 -15.82 -6.07 7.82
N ALA A 473 -16.39 -5.14 8.60
CA ALA A 473 -17.74 -4.65 8.36
C ALA A 473 -17.87 -3.98 6.98
N LEU A 474 -16.89 -3.14 6.60
CA LEU A 474 -16.87 -2.49 5.30
C LEU A 474 -16.75 -3.50 4.15
N ILE A 475 -15.78 -4.43 4.23
CA ILE A 475 -15.54 -5.47 3.22
C ILE A 475 -16.77 -6.35 3.04
N ALA A 476 -17.35 -6.86 4.13
CA ALA A 476 -18.50 -7.78 4.06
C ALA A 476 -19.78 -7.09 3.56
N SER A 477 -19.89 -5.77 3.75
CA SER A 477 -21.06 -4.98 3.33
C SER A 477 -20.99 -4.47 1.89
N ALA A 478 -19.81 -4.42 1.28
CA ALA A 478 -19.59 -3.75 0.02
C ALA A 478 -20.33 -4.43 -1.15
N ASN A 479 -20.78 -3.61 -2.11
CA ASN A 479 -21.46 -4.08 -3.31
C ASN A 479 -20.49 -4.18 -4.49
N GLN A 480 -20.33 -5.37 -5.06
CA GLN A 480 -19.60 -5.54 -6.32
C GLN A 480 -20.19 -4.62 -7.40
N LEU A 481 -19.35 -3.96 -8.19
CA LEU A 481 -19.75 -2.91 -9.13
C LEU A 481 -20.70 -3.41 -10.23
N ASN A 482 -20.63 -4.70 -10.58
CA ASN A 482 -21.59 -5.33 -11.52
C ASN A 482 -23.05 -5.30 -11.02
N SER A 483 -23.24 -5.30 -9.69
CA SER A 483 -24.52 -5.27 -8.99
C SER A 483 -25.00 -3.85 -8.67
N VAL A 484 -24.09 -2.87 -8.72
CA VAL A 484 -24.42 -1.48 -8.44
C VAL A 484 -25.32 -0.92 -9.54
N ARG A 485 -26.40 -0.25 -9.12
CA ARG A 485 -27.28 0.54 -9.99
C ARG A 485 -27.36 1.94 -9.39
N VAL A 486 -26.67 2.91 -9.98
CA VAL A 486 -26.71 4.29 -9.50
C VAL A 486 -28.02 4.94 -9.94
N PHE A 487 -28.96 5.11 -9.00
CA PHE A 487 -30.27 5.67 -9.31
C PHE A 487 -30.23 7.19 -9.50
N GLY A 488 -30.67 7.62 -10.68
CA GLY A 488 -31.03 9.00 -10.99
C GLY A 488 -29.88 9.90 -11.47
N THR A 489 -28.75 9.38 -11.91
CA THR A 489 -28.05 10.08 -13.00
C THR A 489 -29.04 10.19 -14.15
N ASN A 490 -29.43 11.40 -14.54
CA ASN A 490 -30.50 11.62 -15.53
C ASN A 490 -30.31 10.73 -16.75
N SER A 491 -31.19 9.73 -16.91
CA SER A 491 -31.58 9.06 -18.14
C SER A 491 -30.53 8.80 -19.23
N ILE A 492 -29.26 8.59 -18.87
CA ILE A 492 -28.33 7.94 -19.79
C ILE A 492 -28.64 6.45 -19.68
N LYS A 493 -29.45 5.99 -20.62
CA LYS A 493 -29.87 4.60 -20.75
C LYS A 493 -28.70 3.73 -21.25
N TRP A 494 -27.60 3.66 -20.50
CA TRP A 494 -26.60 2.58 -20.64
C TRP A 494 -27.05 1.40 -19.78
N LEU A 495 -28.20 0.84 -20.08
CA LEU A 495 -28.80 -0.26 -19.32
C LEU A 495 -28.01 -1.59 -19.46
N GLN A 496 -26.89 -1.60 -20.20
CA GLN A 496 -26.14 -2.83 -20.51
C GLN A 496 -24.63 -2.80 -20.22
N GLU A 497 -24.01 -1.66 -19.89
CA GLU A 497 -22.60 -1.64 -19.49
C GLU A 497 -22.48 -1.52 -17.97
N THR A 498 -22.77 -2.63 -17.28
CA THR A 498 -22.31 -2.78 -15.88
C THR A 498 -20.79 -2.78 -15.87
N ASP A 499 -20.17 -2.17 -14.86
CA ASP A 499 -18.71 -2.25 -14.74
C ASP A 499 -18.30 -3.71 -14.52
N GLN A 500 -17.41 -4.18 -15.39
CA GLN A 500 -16.84 -5.51 -15.44
C GLN A 500 -15.40 -5.49 -14.89
N SER A 501 -15.18 -4.73 -13.81
CA SER A 501 -13.90 -4.65 -13.10
C SER A 501 -13.62 -5.92 -12.30
N SER A 502 -12.34 -6.28 -12.15
CA SER A 502 -11.90 -7.39 -11.31
C SER A 502 -11.80 -7.00 -9.82
N MET A 503 -11.61 -7.98 -8.94
CA MET A 503 -11.33 -7.70 -7.52
C MET A 503 -10.06 -6.87 -7.30
N PHE A 504 -9.08 -6.93 -8.22
CA PHE A 504 -7.86 -6.13 -8.16
C PHE A 504 -8.06 -4.67 -8.61
N GLU A 505 -9.27 -4.30 -9.00
CA GLU A 505 -9.61 -2.92 -9.36
C GLU A 505 -10.63 -2.32 -8.39
N GLN A 506 -11.55 -3.15 -7.88
CA GLN A 506 -12.64 -2.71 -7.02
C GLN A 506 -12.57 -3.20 -5.56
N GLY A 507 -11.67 -4.13 -5.24
CA GLY A 507 -11.66 -4.82 -3.95
C GLY A 507 -12.93 -5.64 -3.70
N ALA A 508 -13.51 -5.50 -2.50
CA ALA A 508 -14.86 -6.02 -2.23
C ALA A 508 -15.98 -5.27 -2.97
N GLY A 509 -15.71 -4.07 -3.47
CA GLY A 509 -16.64 -3.25 -4.23
C GLY A 509 -16.96 -1.90 -3.57
N LEU A 510 -18.09 -1.31 -3.98
CA LEU A 510 -18.57 -0.01 -3.54
C LEU A 510 -19.07 -0.07 -2.09
N VAL A 511 -18.65 0.88 -1.26
CA VAL A 511 -19.09 1.00 0.14
C VAL A 511 -20.62 1.06 0.25
N ASN A 512 -21.19 0.25 1.16
CA ASN A 512 -22.60 0.30 1.53
C ASN A 512 -22.74 0.73 3.00
N LEU A 513 -23.00 2.01 3.23
CA LEU A 513 -23.09 2.59 4.57
C LEU A 513 -24.20 1.94 5.42
N GLN A 514 -25.38 1.71 4.84
CA GLN A 514 -26.52 1.16 5.58
C GLN A 514 -26.22 -0.26 6.10
N SER A 515 -25.76 -1.15 5.21
CA SER A 515 -25.41 -2.52 5.57
C SER A 515 -24.22 -2.55 6.53
N ALA A 516 -23.22 -1.68 6.35
CA ALA A 516 -22.08 -1.58 7.27
C ALA A 516 -22.51 -1.15 8.69
N LEU A 517 -23.46 -0.22 8.83
CA LEU A 517 -24.01 0.19 10.13
C LEU A 517 -24.73 -0.96 10.84
N GLU A 518 -25.53 -1.71 10.10
CA GLU A 518 -26.27 -2.87 10.65
C GLU A 518 -25.36 -4.02 11.04
N ILE A 519 -24.25 -4.21 10.31
CA ILE A 519 -23.23 -5.21 10.62
C ILE A 519 -22.45 -4.77 11.87
N VAL A 520 -21.89 -3.56 11.89
CA VAL A 520 -20.98 -3.13 12.97
C VAL A 520 -21.68 -3.15 14.34
N GLN A 521 -22.96 -2.81 14.41
CA GLN A 521 -23.72 -2.80 15.67
C GLN A 521 -24.03 -4.19 16.23
N ARG A 522 -23.81 -5.27 15.46
CA ARG A 522 -24.12 -6.65 15.86
C ARG A 522 -22.94 -7.59 15.73
N MET A 523 -21.79 -7.13 15.27
CA MET A 523 -20.69 -8.00 14.93
C MET A 523 -20.02 -8.61 16.18
N LYS A 524 -19.82 -9.92 16.15
CA LYS A 524 -18.99 -10.64 17.13
C LYS A 524 -17.51 -10.60 16.70
N PRO A 525 -16.57 -10.59 17.66
CA PRO A 525 -15.15 -10.73 17.35
C PRO A 525 -14.90 -12.07 16.63
N GLN A 526 -14.23 -12.02 15.47
CA GLN A 526 -13.98 -13.20 14.65
C GLN A 526 -12.83 -12.99 13.66
N ALA A 527 -12.34 -14.09 13.09
CA ALA A 527 -11.52 -14.04 11.89
C ALA A 527 -12.39 -14.06 10.61
N SER A 528 -11.88 -13.52 9.50
CA SER A 528 -12.50 -13.61 8.17
C SER A 528 -11.44 -13.66 7.07
N LEU A 529 -11.83 -14.02 5.85
CA LEU A 529 -10.97 -14.16 4.68
C LEU A 529 -11.28 -13.10 3.63
N MET A 530 -10.25 -12.61 2.95
CA MET A 530 -10.34 -11.67 1.82
C MET A 530 -9.38 -12.10 0.69
N PRO A 531 -9.90 -12.56 -0.48
CA PRO A 531 -11.30 -12.82 -0.77
C PRO A 531 -11.87 -13.97 0.08
N SER A 532 -13.19 -14.02 0.26
CA SER A 532 -13.85 -15.03 1.10
C SER A 532 -14.09 -16.38 0.44
N TYR A 533 -13.98 -16.43 -0.89
CA TYR A 533 -14.17 -17.63 -1.71
C TYR A 533 -13.32 -17.53 -2.97
N LEU A 534 -13.04 -18.68 -3.59
CA LEU A 534 -12.32 -18.80 -4.84
C LEU A 534 -13.21 -19.45 -5.89
N ASP A 535 -13.96 -18.63 -6.65
CA ASP A 535 -14.73 -19.10 -7.80
C ASP A 535 -14.05 -18.69 -9.10
N LEU A 536 -13.20 -19.56 -9.63
CA LEU A 536 -12.45 -19.36 -10.86
C LEU A 536 -13.35 -19.46 -12.10
N THR A 537 -14.66 -19.68 -11.94
CA THR A 537 -15.64 -19.58 -13.03
C THR A 537 -16.28 -18.18 -13.10
N GLN A 538 -16.12 -17.36 -12.04
CA GLN A 538 -16.64 -16.00 -11.97
C GLN A 538 -15.71 -15.00 -12.66
N CYS A 539 -15.91 -14.77 -13.95
CA CYS A 539 -15.24 -13.70 -14.69
C CYS A 539 -16.12 -12.45 -14.86
N PRO A 540 -15.53 -11.24 -14.83
CA PRO A 540 -14.11 -10.92 -14.61
C PRO A 540 -13.74 -10.67 -13.15
N TYR A 541 -14.65 -10.84 -12.19
CA TYR A 541 -14.37 -10.54 -10.78
C TYR A 541 -13.15 -11.31 -10.25
N MET A 542 -13.01 -12.59 -10.59
CA MET A 542 -11.89 -13.45 -10.21
C MET A 542 -10.72 -13.40 -11.22
N TRP A 543 -10.67 -12.41 -12.11
CA TRP A 543 -9.52 -12.21 -12.99
C TRP A 543 -8.27 -11.90 -12.15
N PRO A 544 -7.07 -12.42 -12.50
CA PRO A 544 -6.75 -13.21 -13.71
C PRO A 544 -7.06 -14.71 -13.60
N TYR A 545 -7.38 -15.24 -12.42
CA TYR A 545 -7.53 -16.68 -12.19
C TYR A 545 -8.64 -17.33 -13.02
N CYS A 546 -9.70 -16.59 -13.35
CA CYS A 546 -10.79 -17.10 -14.17
C CYS A 546 -10.53 -17.02 -15.69
N SER A 547 -9.47 -16.32 -16.11
CA SER A 547 -9.24 -16.00 -17.53
C SER A 547 -8.82 -17.20 -18.38
N GLN A 548 -8.39 -18.30 -17.75
CA GLN A 548 -8.17 -19.59 -18.38
C GLN A 548 -8.53 -20.75 -17.43
N PRO A 549 -9.05 -21.88 -17.94
CA PRO A 549 -9.29 -23.06 -17.12
C PRO A 549 -8.00 -23.80 -16.76
N LEU A 550 -8.06 -24.62 -15.71
CA LEU A 550 -6.98 -25.49 -15.29
C LEU A 550 -6.93 -26.76 -16.16
N TYR A 551 -5.76 -27.40 -16.24
CA TYR A 551 -5.59 -28.70 -16.89
C TYR A 551 -4.42 -29.47 -16.26
N SER A 552 -4.41 -30.79 -16.44
CA SER A 552 -3.30 -31.64 -15.98
C SER A 552 -1.99 -31.25 -16.66
N SER A 553 -0.87 -31.24 -15.94
CA SER A 553 0.47 -30.75 -16.38
C SER A 553 0.68 -29.23 -16.47
N MET A 554 -0.30 -28.42 -16.05
CA MET A 554 -0.13 -26.97 -15.86
C MET A 554 0.71 -26.66 -14.60
N GLN A 555 1.47 -25.57 -14.60
CA GLN A 555 2.07 -24.99 -13.40
C GLN A 555 0.97 -24.65 -12.37
N PRO A 556 1.24 -24.83 -11.06
CA PRO A 556 0.31 -24.41 -10.02
C PRO A 556 0.04 -22.91 -10.09
N ILE A 557 -1.23 -22.52 -9.98
CA ILE A 557 -1.58 -21.12 -9.72
C ILE A 557 -1.53 -20.86 -8.22
N ILE A 558 -1.01 -19.70 -7.84
CA ILE A 558 -0.90 -19.28 -6.43
C ILE A 558 -1.92 -18.18 -6.21
N ILE A 559 -2.76 -18.32 -5.18
CA ILE A 559 -3.77 -17.34 -4.78
C ILE A 559 -3.51 -16.95 -3.33
N ASN A 560 -3.21 -15.68 -3.09
CA ASN A 560 -2.93 -15.17 -1.74
C ASN A 560 -4.19 -14.55 -1.11
N ILE A 561 -4.65 -15.17 -0.04
CA ILE A 561 -5.80 -14.74 0.76
C ILE A 561 -5.28 -14.04 2.01
N THR A 562 -5.92 -12.92 2.34
CA THR A 562 -5.68 -12.16 3.57
C THR A 562 -6.59 -12.68 4.66
N ILE A 563 -6.02 -12.98 5.82
CA ILE A 563 -6.77 -13.35 7.02
C ILE A 563 -6.89 -12.11 7.90
N LEU A 564 -8.11 -11.69 8.18
CA LEU A 564 -8.43 -10.55 9.04
C LEU A 564 -8.91 -11.06 10.38
N ASN A 565 -8.25 -10.71 11.49
CA ASN A 565 -8.63 -11.13 12.84
C ASN A 565 -9.07 -9.93 13.69
N SER A 566 -10.36 -9.85 14.03
CA SER A 566 -10.86 -8.84 14.96
C SER A 566 -10.89 -9.30 16.42
N MET A 567 -10.50 -10.54 16.73
CA MET A 567 -10.57 -11.08 18.09
C MET A 567 -9.53 -10.46 19.04
N ASP A 568 -8.29 -10.31 18.58
CA ASP A 568 -7.20 -9.64 19.31
C ASP A 568 -6.09 -9.22 18.33
N VAL A 569 -5.17 -8.35 18.77
CA VAL A 569 -4.01 -7.86 18.00
C VAL A 569 -3.16 -9.03 17.50
N VAL A 570 -3.12 -10.13 18.25
CA VAL A 570 -2.37 -11.33 17.92
C VAL A 570 -3.34 -12.49 17.71
N GLY A 571 -3.24 -13.14 16.56
CA GLY A 571 -3.90 -14.41 16.29
C GLY A 571 -2.89 -15.53 16.03
N ARG A 572 -3.35 -16.78 16.13
CA ARG A 572 -2.56 -17.97 15.79
C ARG A 572 -3.41 -18.97 15.01
N ILE A 573 -2.83 -19.54 13.97
CA ILE A 573 -3.38 -20.72 13.30
C ILE A 573 -2.96 -21.96 14.12
N THR A 574 -3.94 -22.68 14.67
CA THR A 574 -3.68 -23.75 15.65
C THR A 574 -3.17 -25.04 15.01
N LYS A 575 -3.62 -25.33 13.80
CA LYS A 575 -3.27 -26.52 13.00
C LYS A 575 -3.11 -26.14 11.54
N PRO A 576 -2.30 -26.90 10.76
CA PRO A 576 -2.21 -26.70 9.33
C PRO A 576 -3.59 -26.71 8.65
N PRO A 577 -3.83 -25.85 7.64
CA PRO A 577 -5.05 -25.87 6.84
C PRO A 577 -5.30 -27.24 6.19
N ILE A 578 -6.58 -27.61 6.10
CA ILE A 578 -7.03 -28.91 5.58
C ILE A 578 -7.86 -28.67 4.32
N TYR A 579 -7.58 -29.40 3.25
CA TYR A 579 -8.41 -29.40 2.04
C TYR A 579 -9.48 -30.50 2.12
N HIS A 580 -10.72 -30.10 1.83
CA HIS A 580 -11.91 -30.96 1.81
C HIS A 580 -12.48 -31.02 0.39
N PRO A 581 -12.11 -32.05 -0.40
CA PRO A 581 -12.66 -32.24 -1.73
C PRO A 581 -14.10 -32.77 -1.67
N TYR A 582 -15.03 -32.14 -2.41
CA TYR A 582 -16.35 -32.72 -2.63
C TYR A 582 -16.27 -33.81 -3.71
N ILE A 583 -16.25 -35.09 -3.31
CA ILE A 583 -16.01 -36.20 -4.24
C ILE A 583 -17.02 -36.24 -5.39
N ASN A 584 -18.31 -36.05 -5.08
CA ASN A 584 -19.40 -36.06 -6.07
C ASN A 584 -19.36 -34.85 -7.03
N TYR A 585 -18.50 -33.88 -6.77
CA TYR A 585 -18.31 -32.65 -7.56
C TYR A 585 -16.85 -32.52 -8.02
N ASN A 586 -16.21 -33.66 -8.30
CA ASN A 586 -14.85 -33.75 -8.85
C ASN A 586 -13.74 -33.10 -8.00
N GLY A 587 -13.97 -32.79 -6.72
CA GLY A 587 -12.98 -32.14 -5.86
C GLY A 587 -11.67 -32.92 -5.73
N HIS A 588 -11.74 -34.26 -5.81
CA HIS A 588 -10.56 -35.14 -5.80
C HIS A 588 -9.60 -34.86 -6.97
N ARG A 589 -10.07 -34.21 -8.05
CA ARG A 589 -9.26 -33.85 -9.21
C ARG A 589 -8.39 -32.62 -8.97
N LEU A 590 -8.67 -31.82 -7.94
CA LEU A 590 -7.87 -30.65 -7.59
C LEU A 590 -6.78 -31.02 -6.58
N HIS A 591 -5.55 -30.68 -6.93
CA HIS A 591 -4.43 -30.70 -6.00
C HIS A 591 -4.32 -29.31 -5.35
N VAL A 592 -4.58 -29.26 -4.04
CA VAL A 592 -4.54 -28.03 -3.25
C VAL A 592 -3.38 -28.08 -2.27
N GLY A 593 -2.42 -27.18 -2.47
CA GLY A 593 -1.35 -26.92 -1.51
C GLY A 593 -1.62 -25.65 -0.70
N THR A 594 -1.00 -25.53 0.48
CA THR A 594 -1.18 -24.34 1.33
C THR A 594 0.10 -23.89 2.00
N SER A 595 0.35 -22.59 2.01
CA SER A 595 1.35 -21.91 2.86
C SER A 595 0.66 -20.80 3.65
N TYR A 596 1.07 -20.51 4.87
CA TYR A 596 0.35 -19.59 5.74
C TYR A 596 1.24 -18.99 6.83
N SER A 597 0.85 -17.83 7.33
CA SER A 597 1.46 -17.24 8.53
C SER A 597 0.94 -17.95 9.78
N GLN A 598 1.82 -18.61 10.55
CA GLN A 598 1.43 -19.26 11.81
C GLN A 598 0.84 -18.26 12.82
N TYR A 599 1.37 -17.03 12.84
CA TYR A 599 0.92 -15.94 13.69
C TYR A 599 0.36 -14.81 12.84
N LEU A 600 -0.69 -14.16 13.32
CA LEU A 600 -1.32 -12.99 12.71
C LEU A 600 -0.92 -11.78 13.56
N TRP A 601 -0.20 -10.81 12.97
CA TRP A 601 0.22 -9.61 13.68
C TRP A 601 0.63 -8.46 12.73
N PRO A 602 0.18 -7.22 13.00
CA PRO A 602 -0.94 -6.89 13.91
C PRO A 602 -2.25 -7.26 13.22
N TRP A 603 -3.14 -8.02 13.87
CA TRP A 603 -4.49 -8.41 13.38
C TRP A 603 -4.57 -9.22 12.08
N VAL A 604 -3.59 -9.17 11.20
CA VAL A 604 -3.66 -9.71 9.84
C VAL A 604 -2.62 -10.83 9.68
N GLY A 605 -2.99 -11.85 8.90
CA GLY A 605 -2.06 -12.85 8.38
C GLY A 605 -2.38 -13.21 6.93
N TYR A 606 -1.74 -14.25 6.42
CA TYR A 606 -1.97 -14.73 5.06
C TYR A 606 -2.20 -16.24 5.00
N LEU A 607 -2.95 -16.65 3.98
CA LEU A 607 -3.10 -18.01 3.49
C LEU A 607 -2.86 -17.99 1.98
N ALA A 608 -1.77 -18.59 1.53
CA ALA A 608 -1.49 -18.86 0.13
C ALA A 608 -2.05 -20.23 -0.25
N VAL A 609 -2.87 -20.28 -1.29
CA VAL A 609 -3.47 -21.52 -1.83
C VAL A 609 -2.87 -21.80 -3.20
N TYR A 610 -2.29 -22.97 -3.35
CA TYR A 610 -1.69 -23.46 -4.58
C TYR A 610 -2.68 -24.40 -5.25
N LEU A 611 -3.20 -24.06 -6.43
CA LEU A 611 -4.15 -24.90 -7.16
C LEU A 611 -3.49 -25.49 -8.39
N SER A 612 -3.61 -26.80 -8.54
CA SER A 612 -3.22 -27.54 -9.74
C SER A 612 -4.17 -28.72 -9.95
N VAL A 613 -4.08 -29.38 -11.10
CA VAL A 613 -4.88 -30.58 -11.37
C VAL A 613 -4.05 -31.80 -10.99
N THR A 614 -4.68 -32.73 -10.26
CA THR A 614 -4.07 -34.00 -9.89
C THR A 614 -3.64 -34.79 -11.14
N PRO A 615 -2.53 -35.55 -11.06
CA PRO A 615 -2.17 -36.51 -12.10
C PRO A 615 -3.27 -37.55 -12.31
N ASP A 616 -3.21 -38.25 -13.44
CA ASP A 616 -4.19 -39.28 -13.79
C ASP A 616 -4.19 -40.42 -12.74
N SER A 617 -5.36 -40.69 -12.16
CA SER A 617 -5.59 -41.81 -11.23
C SER A 617 -6.21 -43.00 -11.95
N ILE A 618 -5.89 -44.21 -11.50
CA ILE A 618 -6.49 -45.46 -11.99
C ILE A 618 -7.97 -45.57 -11.58
N ASP A 619 -8.35 -44.93 -10.47
CA ASP A 619 -9.71 -44.99 -9.92
C ASP A 619 -10.70 -44.12 -10.72
N ASP A 620 -10.20 -43.22 -11.56
CA ASP A 620 -11.01 -42.30 -12.34
C ASP A 620 -11.44 -42.92 -13.68
N ILE A 621 -12.76 -42.99 -13.93
CA ILE A 621 -13.33 -43.46 -15.22
C ILE A 621 -12.76 -42.65 -16.40
N ILE A 622 -12.61 -41.34 -16.22
CA ILE A 622 -11.95 -40.44 -17.16
C ILE A 622 -10.72 -39.85 -16.46
N PRO A 623 -9.51 -40.04 -16.99
CA PRO A 623 -8.31 -39.47 -16.39
C PRO A 623 -8.37 -37.94 -16.41
N SER A 624 -7.76 -37.28 -15.42
CA SER A 624 -7.73 -35.82 -15.29
C SER A 624 -7.18 -35.12 -16.54
N SER A 625 -6.28 -35.75 -17.30
CA SER A 625 -5.76 -35.29 -18.58
C SER A 625 -6.79 -35.16 -19.70
N ARG A 626 -7.90 -35.92 -19.63
CA ARG A 626 -9.00 -35.93 -20.61
C ARG A 626 -10.32 -35.44 -20.03
N PHE A 627 -10.32 -35.02 -18.77
CA PHE A 627 -11.51 -34.57 -18.08
C PHE A 627 -11.89 -33.14 -18.51
N SER A 628 -13.19 -32.88 -18.58
CA SER A 628 -13.75 -31.54 -18.82
C SER A 628 -14.92 -31.33 -17.85
N GLY A 629 -14.84 -30.31 -17.01
CA GLY A 629 -15.88 -30.01 -16.04
C GLY A 629 -15.40 -29.20 -14.85
N VAL A 630 -16.30 -28.91 -13.93
CA VAL A 630 -16.02 -28.13 -12.73
C VAL A 630 -15.65 -29.06 -11.57
N ALA A 631 -14.62 -28.67 -10.83
CA ALA A 631 -14.20 -29.30 -9.59
C ALA A 631 -14.40 -28.36 -8.40
N GLU A 632 -14.98 -28.89 -7.32
CA GLU A 632 -15.33 -28.13 -6.12
C GLU A 632 -14.78 -28.74 -4.83
N GLY A 633 -14.41 -27.89 -3.88
CA GLY A 633 -14.01 -28.26 -2.53
C GLY A 633 -13.88 -27.04 -1.63
N TYR A 634 -13.28 -27.19 -0.46
CA TYR A 634 -12.95 -26.04 0.39
C TYR A 634 -11.72 -26.29 1.25
N VAL A 635 -11.02 -25.23 1.62
CA VAL A 635 -9.97 -25.27 2.63
C VAL A 635 -10.52 -24.82 3.97
N SER A 636 -10.26 -25.55 5.05
CA SER A 636 -10.63 -25.16 6.41
C SER A 636 -9.39 -24.86 7.25
N LEU A 637 -9.47 -23.82 8.09
CA LEU A 637 -8.45 -23.54 9.11
C LEU A 637 -9.09 -22.92 10.35
N VAL A 638 -8.39 -22.99 11.48
CA VAL A 638 -8.87 -22.45 12.76
C VAL A 638 -7.91 -21.37 13.22
N VAL A 639 -8.42 -20.14 13.34
CA VAL A 639 -7.72 -19.03 13.97
C VAL A 639 -8.15 -18.96 15.42
N GLU A 640 -7.17 -18.91 16.33
CA GLU A 640 -7.38 -18.71 17.75
C GLU A 640 -6.74 -17.38 18.18
N SER A 641 -7.35 -16.70 19.13
CA SER A 641 -6.83 -15.50 19.78
C SER A 641 -7.21 -15.52 21.24
N TYR A 642 -6.40 -14.90 22.08
CA TYR A 642 -6.63 -14.88 23.51
C TYR A 642 -7.08 -13.47 23.92
N ASP A 643 -8.36 -13.34 24.28
CA ASP A 643 -8.88 -12.08 24.79
C ASP A 643 -8.35 -11.87 26.21
N THR A 644 -7.34 -11.01 26.33
CA THR A 644 -6.73 -10.65 27.62
C THR A 644 -7.68 -9.91 28.57
N VAL A 645 -8.68 -9.20 28.02
CA VAL A 645 -9.65 -8.42 28.81
C VAL A 645 -10.68 -9.35 29.43
N ARG A 646 -11.15 -10.35 28.67
CA ARG A 646 -12.13 -11.35 29.14
C ARG A 646 -11.49 -12.58 29.76
N ASN A 647 -10.17 -12.75 29.63
CA ASN A 647 -9.43 -13.94 30.05
C ASN A 647 -10.00 -15.23 29.41
N LEU A 648 -10.32 -15.17 28.11
CA LEU A 648 -10.96 -16.26 27.36
C LEU A 648 -10.29 -16.47 26.00
N SER A 649 -10.16 -17.72 25.57
CA SER A 649 -9.73 -18.07 24.22
C SER A 649 -10.90 -17.95 23.25
N LEU A 650 -10.77 -17.09 22.25
CA LEU A 650 -11.69 -16.97 21.13
C LEU A 650 -11.13 -17.75 19.94
N ASN A 651 -11.99 -18.45 19.21
CA ASN A 651 -11.60 -19.12 17.98
C ASN A 651 -12.62 -18.89 16.87
N THR A 652 -12.16 -18.98 15.63
CA THR A 652 -13.00 -18.93 14.44
C THR A 652 -12.58 -20.04 13.49
N ASN A 653 -13.54 -20.91 13.15
CA ASN A 653 -13.38 -21.91 12.12
C ASN A 653 -13.69 -21.28 10.76
N LEU A 654 -12.66 -21.05 9.97
CA LEU A 654 -12.78 -20.48 8.62
C LEU A 654 -12.91 -21.59 7.58
N ARG A 655 -13.72 -21.32 6.55
CA ARG A 655 -13.87 -22.16 5.37
C ARG A 655 -13.70 -21.27 4.13
N LEU A 656 -12.82 -21.68 3.22
CA LEU A 656 -12.57 -21.05 1.93
C LEU A 656 -13.07 -21.98 0.82
N PRO A 657 -14.27 -21.75 0.25
CA PRO A 657 -14.78 -22.51 -0.88
C PRO A 657 -13.93 -22.31 -2.12
N ILE A 658 -13.75 -23.38 -2.90
CA ILE A 658 -12.95 -23.42 -4.12
C ILE A 658 -13.80 -24.07 -5.22
N LYS A 659 -13.96 -23.34 -6.33
CA LYS A 659 -14.57 -23.83 -7.56
C LYS A 659 -13.65 -23.50 -8.73
N ALA A 660 -13.27 -24.51 -9.49
CA ALA A 660 -12.37 -24.34 -10.64
C ALA A 660 -12.84 -25.16 -11.84
N ASN A 661 -12.72 -24.58 -13.04
CA ASN A 661 -12.98 -25.30 -14.28
C ASN A 661 -11.73 -26.05 -14.73
N ILE A 662 -11.86 -27.34 -15.05
CA ILE A 662 -10.81 -28.20 -15.57
C ILE A 662 -11.16 -28.56 -17.01
N VAL A 663 -10.17 -28.51 -17.91
CA VAL A 663 -10.30 -28.92 -19.31
C VAL A 663 -9.23 -29.97 -19.67
N PRO A 664 -9.42 -30.71 -20.79
CA PRO A 664 -8.39 -31.59 -21.30
C PRO A 664 -7.11 -30.82 -21.64
N ILE A 665 -5.96 -31.50 -21.58
CA ILE A 665 -4.67 -30.88 -21.86
C ILE A 665 -4.69 -30.19 -23.23
N PRO A 666 -4.49 -28.86 -23.29
CA PRO A 666 -4.40 -28.15 -24.56
C PRO A 666 -3.21 -28.65 -25.38
N HIS A 667 -3.33 -28.61 -26.70
CA HIS A 667 -2.22 -28.96 -27.59
C HIS A 667 -0.98 -28.09 -27.27
N ARG A 668 0.23 -28.68 -27.24
CA ARG A 668 1.45 -27.97 -26.79
C ARG A 668 1.69 -26.67 -27.55
N SER A 669 1.35 -26.60 -28.84
CA SER A 669 1.51 -25.37 -29.65
C SER A 669 0.63 -24.19 -29.17
N LYS A 670 -0.35 -24.43 -28.31
CA LYS A 670 -1.17 -23.40 -27.68
C LYS A 670 -0.72 -23.06 -26.26
N ARG A 671 0.32 -23.72 -25.74
CA ARG A 671 0.84 -23.53 -24.38
C ARG A 671 2.12 -22.71 -24.43
N ILE A 672 2.08 -21.54 -23.80
CA ILE A 672 3.19 -20.60 -23.67
C ILE A 672 3.60 -20.57 -22.20
N LEU A 673 4.88 -20.75 -21.94
CA LEU A 673 5.48 -20.48 -20.64
C LEU A 673 6.13 -19.10 -20.70
N PHE A 674 5.82 -18.23 -19.74
CA PHE A 674 6.38 -16.89 -19.59
C PHE A 674 7.34 -16.87 -18.40
N ASP A 675 8.56 -16.39 -18.61
CA ASP A 675 9.56 -16.26 -17.55
C ASP A 675 9.31 -15.02 -16.70
N GLN A 676 8.95 -15.22 -15.43
CA GLN A 676 8.78 -14.14 -14.45
C GLN A 676 9.94 -14.10 -13.44
N PHE A 677 10.66 -15.22 -13.28
CA PHE A 677 11.67 -15.37 -12.24
C PHE A 677 12.88 -14.44 -12.47
N HIS A 678 13.17 -14.15 -13.75
CA HIS A 678 14.29 -13.31 -14.17
C HIS A 678 13.94 -11.83 -14.42
N SER A 679 12.74 -11.40 -14.01
CA SER A 679 12.39 -9.97 -13.92
C SER A 679 12.64 -9.46 -12.51
N ILE A 680 13.29 -8.30 -12.35
CA ILE A 680 13.61 -7.76 -11.03
C ILE A 680 12.33 -7.21 -10.37
N HIS A 681 12.36 -7.11 -9.05
CA HIS A 681 11.24 -6.59 -8.25
C HIS A 681 11.24 -5.07 -8.22
N TYR A 682 10.04 -4.49 -8.21
CA TYR A 682 9.87 -3.05 -8.30
C TYR A 682 9.07 -2.45 -7.13
N PRO A 683 9.48 -1.28 -6.62
CA PRO A 683 10.84 -0.69 -6.60
C PRO A 683 11.81 -1.43 -5.68
N SER A 684 12.90 -1.97 -6.23
CA SER A 684 14.04 -2.48 -5.45
C SER A 684 15.28 -1.57 -5.56
N GLY A 685 15.63 -1.12 -6.77
CA GLY A 685 16.75 -0.22 -7.08
C GLY A 685 16.44 0.80 -8.18
N PHE A 686 17.46 1.40 -8.80
CA PHE A 686 17.26 2.20 -10.02
C PHE A 686 17.20 1.24 -11.20
N ILE A 687 15.99 0.85 -11.60
CA ILE A 687 15.81 0.18 -12.89
C ILE A 687 15.15 1.18 -13.84
N PRO A 688 15.85 1.54 -14.93
CA PRO A 688 15.38 2.56 -15.85
C PRO A 688 14.27 2.01 -16.75
N ARG A 689 13.49 2.88 -17.37
CA ARG A 689 12.53 2.47 -18.40
C ARG A 689 13.22 1.98 -19.68
N ASP A 690 12.48 1.15 -20.39
CA ASP A 690 12.78 0.66 -21.73
C ASP A 690 12.89 1.84 -22.70
N ASP A 691 11.84 2.67 -22.80
CA ASP A 691 11.84 3.85 -23.67
C ASP A 691 12.65 5.04 -23.11
N LEU A 692 13.95 5.08 -23.42
CA LEU A 692 14.84 6.21 -23.12
C LEU A 692 14.42 7.54 -23.74
N THR A 693 13.51 7.57 -24.71
CA THR A 693 13.02 8.84 -25.28
C THR A 693 12.10 9.60 -24.32
N ARG A 694 11.61 8.93 -23.26
CA ARG A 694 10.74 9.52 -22.23
C ARG A 694 11.54 9.98 -21.01
N THR A 695 12.09 11.19 -21.12
CA THR A 695 12.99 11.78 -20.10
C THR A 695 12.32 12.20 -18.79
N LYS A 696 10.99 12.34 -18.75
CA LYS A 696 10.26 12.88 -17.58
C LYS A 696 10.00 11.86 -16.46
N GLU A 697 10.02 10.57 -16.77
CA GLU A 697 9.75 9.49 -15.81
C GLU A 697 10.78 8.38 -16.00
N PRO A 698 11.98 8.48 -15.38
CA PRO A 698 13.09 7.60 -15.72
C PRO A 698 12.96 6.17 -15.17
N LEU A 699 12.06 5.92 -14.22
CA LEU A 699 11.92 4.64 -13.51
C LEU A 699 10.83 3.76 -14.13
N ASP A 700 11.09 2.45 -14.30
CA ASP A 700 10.03 1.48 -14.59
C ASP A 700 9.30 0.99 -13.34
N TRP A 701 8.50 1.83 -12.73
CA TRP A 701 7.69 1.48 -11.56
C TRP A 701 6.61 0.39 -11.72
N LEU A 702 6.23 -0.04 -12.93
CA LEU A 702 5.10 -0.98 -13.13
C LEU A 702 5.50 -2.45 -12.98
N GLY A 703 6.79 -2.72 -13.20
CA GLY A 703 7.43 -4.02 -13.20
C GLY A 703 6.94 -4.99 -14.28
N ASP A 704 7.83 -5.88 -14.70
CA ASP A 704 7.64 -6.78 -15.85
C ASP A 704 6.83 -8.02 -15.53
N HIS A 705 5.61 -7.82 -15.04
CA HIS A 705 4.66 -8.91 -14.90
C HIS A 705 3.70 -8.96 -16.08
N ILE A 706 3.42 -10.19 -16.54
CA ILE A 706 2.43 -10.48 -17.60
C ILE A 706 1.01 -9.95 -17.32
N HIS A 707 0.72 -9.48 -16.10
CA HIS A 707 -0.57 -8.95 -15.67
C HIS A 707 -0.51 -7.47 -15.21
N THR A 708 0.67 -6.84 -15.27
CA THR A 708 0.88 -5.41 -15.00
C THR A 708 1.39 -4.72 -16.27
N ASN A 709 2.71 -4.64 -16.48
CA ASN A 709 3.34 -4.01 -17.65
C ASN A 709 2.94 -4.68 -18.97
N PHE A 710 2.70 -5.99 -18.98
CA PHE A 710 2.31 -6.75 -20.18
C PHE A 710 0.85 -7.24 -20.17
N LEU A 711 -0.05 -6.55 -19.47
CA LEU A 711 -1.47 -6.93 -19.39
C LEU A 711 -2.16 -6.99 -20.76
N ASP A 712 -1.88 -6.03 -21.64
CA ASP A 712 -2.49 -6.00 -22.98
C ASP A 712 -1.97 -7.13 -23.86
N LEU A 713 -0.67 -7.48 -23.72
CA LEU A 713 -0.08 -8.67 -24.33
C LEU A 713 -0.81 -9.93 -23.85
N TYR A 714 -0.98 -10.11 -22.54
CA TYR A 714 -1.72 -11.24 -21.99
C TYR A 714 -3.13 -11.34 -22.56
N THR A 715 -3.85 -10.21 -22.56
CA THR A 715 -5.21 -10.12 -23.09
C THR A 715 -5.27 -10.48 -24.56
N HIS A 716 -4.30 -10.03 -25.36
CA HIS A 716 -4.16 -10.40 -26.77
C HIS A 716 -3.92 -11.90 -26.95
N LEU A 717 -2.97 -12.49 -26.23
CA LEU A 717 -2.67 -13.93 -26.31
C LEU A 717 -3.87 -14.79 -25.90
N ARG A 718 -4.60 -14.40 -24.84
CA ARG A 718 -5.84 -15.07 -24.42
C ARG A 718 -6.94 -14.98 -25.47
N ARG A 719 -7.10 -13.83 -26.15
CA ARG A 719 -8.03 -13.67 -27.29
C ARG A 719 -7.67 -14.58 -28.47
N LYS A 720 -6.41 -14.96 -28.62
CA LYS A 720 -5.90 -15.93 -29.62
C LYS A 720 -5.94 -17.39 -29.14
N SER A 721 -6.57 -17.63 -27.98
CA SER A 721 -6.74 -18.94 -27.35
C SER A 721 -5.41 -19.63 -26.98
N TYR A 722 -4.36 -18.85 -26.68
CA TYR A 722 -3.14 -19.39 -26.06
C TYR A 722 -3.32 -19.51 -24.55
N PHE A 723 -2.89 -20.62 -23.98
CA PHE A 723 -2.75 -20.80 -22.53
C PHE A 723 -1.38 -20.28 -22.12
N ILE A 724 -1.37 -19.37 -21.15
CA ILE A 724 -0.14 -18.76 -20.65
C ILE A 724 0.06 -19.24 -19.21
N GLU A 725 1.26 -19.73 -18.93
CA GLU A 725 1.68 -20.16 -17.60
C GLU A 725 2.86 -19.27 -17.16
N VAL A 726 2.86 -18.82 -15.90
CA VAL A 726 3.87 -17.89 -15.36
C VAL A 726 4.88 -18.69 -14.55
N LEU A 727 6.14 -18.72 -15.02
CA LEU A 727 7.23 -19.41 -14.35
C LEU A 727 7.85 -18.50 -13.27
N THR A 728 7.64 -18.85 -12.00
CA THR A 728 8.15 -18.11 -10.82
C THR A 728 9.33 -18.82 -10.14
N SER A 729 10.04 -19.66 -10.89
CA SER A 729 11.13 -20.52 -10.43
C SER A 729 12.15 -20.74 -11.54
N THR A 730 13.26 -21.39 -11.21
CA THR A 730 14.33 -21.69 -12.16
C THR A 730 13.90 -22.68 -13.27
N PHE A 731 14.64 -22.70 -14.39
CA PHE A 731 14.27 -23.46 -15.60
C PHE A 731 14.29 -24.99 -15.42
N ASP A 732 14.92 -25.51 -14.35
CA ASP A 732 14.91 -26.92 -14.01
C ASP A 732 13.60 -27.39 -13.35
N CYS A 733 12.71 -26.46 -13.01
CA CYS A 733 11.44 -26.75 -12.32
C CYS A 733 10.27 -27.06 -13.27
N PHE A 734 10.46 -26.98 -14.59
CA PHE A 734 9.43 -27.32 -15.57
C PHE A 734 9.89 -28.37 -16.58
N ASN A 735 8.92 -29.13 -17.09
CA ASN A 735 9.13 -30.08 -18.17
C ASN A 735 8.83 -29.42 -19.53
N ALA A 736 9.88 -29.17 -20.31
CA ALA A 736 9.79 -28.52 -21.61
C ALA A 736 8.91 -29.26 -22.64
N SER A 737 8.75 -30.58 -22.52
CA SER A 737 7.88 -31.36 -23.41
C SER A 737 6.40 -30.93 -23.33
N ASN A 738 6.01 -30.26 -22.25
CA ASN A 738 4.63 -29.79 -22.04
C ASN A 738 4.30 -28.52 -22.84
N TYR A 739 5.30 -27.72 -23.21
CA TYR A 739 5.12 -26.37 -23.74
C TYR A 739 5.56 -26.29 -25.20
N GLY A 740 4.87 -25.50 -26.02
CA GLY A 740 5.29 -25.25 -27.41
C GLY A 740 6.31 -24.12 -27.51
N THR A 741 6.10 -23.07 -26.72
CA THR A 741 6.91 -21.86 -26.73
C THR A 741 7.27 -21.45 -25.30
N PHE A 742 8.53 -21.09 -25.10
CA PHE A 742 9.02 -20.38 -23.93
C PHE A 742 9.34 -18.93 -24.30
N LEU A 743 8.78 -18.00 -23.54
CA LEU A 743 8.79 -16.57 -23.80
C LEU A 743 9.59 -15.88 -22.69
N ILE A 744 10.71 -15.28 -23.08
CA ILE A 744 11.55 -14.44 -22.23
C ILE A 744 11.38 -13.02 -22.78
N ILE A 745 10.76 -12.14 -21.99
CA ILE A 745 10.56 -10.74 -22.34
C ILE A 745 11.20 -9.95 -21.23
N ASP A 746 12.06 -9.03 -21.62
CA ASP A 746 12.73 -8.09 -20.74
C ASP A 746 13.37 -8.72 -19.48
N PRO A 747 14.33 -9.64 -19.65
CA PRO A 747 15.01 -10.24 -18.52
C PRO A 747 16.05 -9.24 -17.96
N GLU A 748 15.95 -8.94 -16.68
CA GLU A 748 16.81 -7.99 -15.98
C GLU A 748 17.79 -8.68 -15.01
N GLU A 749 17.49 -9.93 -14.67
CA GLU A 749 18.24 -10.77 -13.73
C GLU A 749 19.34 -11.59 -14.44
N GLU A 750 20.29 -12.09 -13.66
CA GLU A 750 21.25 -13.10 -14.10
C GLU A 750 20.62 -14.49 -14.27
N PHE A 751 21.22 -15.36 -15.08
CA PHE A 751 20.77 -16.76 -15.22
C PHE A 751 21.74 -17.70 -14.50
N PHE A 752 21.24 -18.73 -13.82
CA PHE A 752 22.12 -19.73 -13.23
C PHE A 752 22.82 -20.55 -14.32
N PRO A 753 24.10 -20.96 -14.14
CA PRO A 753 24.81 -21.75 -15.16
C PRO A 753 24.09 -23.04 -15.58
N TYR A 754 23.39 -23.70 -14.65
CA TYR A 754 22.63 -24.91 -14.95
C TYR A 754 21.33 -24.64 -15.74
N GLU A 755 20.80 -23.42 -15.72
CA GLU A 755 19.64 -23.04 -16.53
C GLU A 755 20.02 -22.88 -18.00
N ILE A 756 21.23 -22.39 -18.27
CA ILE A 756 21.79 -22.29 -19.61
C ILE A 756 21.89 -23.68 -20.25
N GLU A 757 22.48 -24.64 -19.53
CA GLU A 757 22.56 -26.03 -19.96
C GLU A 757 21.18 -26.65 -20.17
N LYS A 758 20.27 -26.45 -19.22
CA LYS A 758 18.89 -26.95 -19.26
C LYS A 758 18.13 -26.39 -20.46
N LEU A 759 18.19 -25.08 -20.71
CA LEU A 759 17.51 -24.44 -21.83
C LEU A 759 18.04 -24.97 -23.16
N PHE A 760 19.35 -25.14 -23.30
CA PHE A 760 19.95 -25.69 -24.50
C PHE A 760 19.41 -27.10 -24.81
N VAL A 761 19.36 -27.97 -23.80
CA VAL A 761 18.80 -29.32 -23.91
C VAL A 761 17.31 -29.28 -24.24
N ASP A 762 16.54 -28.40 -23.59
CA ASP A 762 15.10 -28.30 -23.83
C ASP A 762 14.77 -27.84 -25.26
N VAL A 763 15.55 -26.93 -25.82
CA VAL A 763 15.39 -26.47 -27.20
C VAL A 763 15.83 -27.56 -28.18
N THR A 764 17.01 -28.14 -27.98
CA THR A 764 17.61 -29.10 -28.93
C THR A 764 16.95 -30.48 -28.90
N GLU A 765 16.67 -31.01 -27.71
CA GLU A 765 16.19 -32.39 -27.50
C GLU A 765 14.70 -32.48 -27.19
N LYS A 766 14.09 -31.48 -26.53
CA LYS A 766 12.66 -31.51 -26.15
C LYS A 766 11.77 -30.69 -27.07
N GLY A 767 12.36 -30.01 -28.05
CA GLY A 767 11.61 -29.27 -29.06
C GLY A 767 10.93 -28.00 -28.57
N LEU A 768 11.39 -27.42 -27.46
CA LEU A 768 10.88 -26.17 -26.93
C LEU A 768 11.32 -25.02 -27.84
N SER A 769 10.37 -24.25 -28.38
CA SER A 769 10.75 -23.05 -29.14
C SER A 769 10.96 -21.87 -28.20
N LEU A 770 11.99 -21.08 -28.44
CA LEU A 770 12.38 -19.94 -27.63
C LEU A 770 12.08 -18.64 -28.39
N ILE A 771 11.33 -17.73 -27.74
CA ILE A 771 11.13 -16.37 -28.20
C ILE A 771 11.69 -15.43 -27.15
N VAL A 772 12.61 -14.56 -27.56
CA VAL A 772 13.25 -13.56 -26.71
C VAL A 772 12.94 -12.17 -27.24
N PHE A 773 12.37 -11.33 -26.38
CA PHE A 773 12.33 -9.88 -26.55
C PHE A 773 13.30 -9.31 -25.52
N ALA A 774 14.39 -8.75 -26.01
CA ALA A 774 15.37 -8.05 -25.18
C ALA A 774 15.09 -6.55 -25.19
N ASP A 775 15.95 -5.80 -24.52
CA ASP A 775 15.89 -4.34 -24.49
C ASP A 775 17.29 -3.75 -24.61
N TRP A 776 17.48 -2.47 -24.26
CA TRP A 776 18.82 -1.88 -24.24
C TRP A 776 19.66 -2.26 -23.02
N TYR A 777 20.98 -2.29 -23.24
CA TYR A 777 21.97 -2.27 -22.17
C TYR A 777 23.24 -1.60 -22.65
N ASN A 778 23.58 -0.45 -22.04
CA ASN A 778 24.83 0.24 -22.34
C ASN A 778 25.34 0.94 -21.09
N THR A 779 26.52 0.54 -20.61
CA THR A 779 27.09 1.08 -19.36
C THR A 779 27.40 2.57 -19.43
N SER A 780 27.72 3.11 -20.61
CA SER A 780 27.97 4.53 -20.82
C SER A 780 26.66 5.33 -20.83
N VAL A 781 25.59 4.77 -21.41
CA VAL A 781 24.25 5.38 -21.33
C VAL A 781 23.73 5.33 -19.90
N MET A 782 23.84 4.19 -19.20
CA MET A 782 23.50 4.07 -17.78
C MET A 782 24.25 5.11 -16.93
N GLN A 783 25.52 5.36 -17.25
CA GLN A 783 26.32 6.41 -16.61
C GLN A 783 25.75 7.82 -16.86
N SER A 784 25.28 8.10 -18.08
CA SER A 784 24.67 9.39 -18.43
C SER A 784 23.26 9.60 -17.86
N LEU A 785 22.52 8.50 -17.60
CA LEU A 785 21.20 8.54 -16.96
C LEU A 785 21.28 8.71 -15.44
N ARG A 786 22.49 8.79 -14.89
CA ARG A 786 22.67 9.07 -13.47
C ARG A 786 22.07 10.41 -13.14
N PHE A 787 21.01 10.40 -12.39
CA PHE A 787 20.51 11.61 -11.78
C PHE A 787 20.99 11.64 -10.34
N TYR A 788 21.48 12.80 -9.94
CA TYR A 788 21.57 13.11 -8.53
C TYR A 788 20.14 13.32 -8.10
N ASP A 789 19.60 12.34 -7.41
CA ASP A 789 18.33 12.51 -6.76
C ASP A 789 18.56 13.55 -5.67
N THR A 790 18.22 14.81 -5.94
CA THR A 790 18.34 15.92 -4.95
C THR A 790 17.71 15.55 -3.64
N ASN A 791 16.73 14.70 -3.82
CA ASN A 791 15.96 14.17 -2.80
C ASN A 791 16.85 13.15 -2.06
N THR A 792 17.17 11.95 -2.56
CA THR A 792 17.97 10.99 -1.76
C THR A 792 19.41 11.33 -1.55
N ARG A 793 19.84 12.40 -2.20
CA ARG A 793 21.21 12.82 -2.28
C ARG A 793 22.17 11.65 -2.58
N ARG A 794 21.60 10.60 -3.15
CA ARG A 794 22.28 9.48 -3.74
C ARG A 794 22.36 9.85 -5.19
N LEU A 795 23.54 9.64 -5.74
CA LEU A 795 23.64 9.52 -7.17
C LEU A 795 22.97 8.19 -7.52
N TRP A 796 21.75 8.23 -8.03
CA TRP A 796 21.10 7.03 -8.52
C TRP A 796 21.82 6.66 -9.81
N THR A 797 22.29 5.43 -9.86
CA THR A 797 22.85 4.84 -11.07
C THR A 797 22.01 3.63 -11.41
N PRO A 798 21.57 3.49 -12.67
CA PRO A 798 20.88 2.29 -13.11
C PRO A 798 21.66 1.03 -12.69
N ASP A 799 20.99 0.10 -12.03
CA ASP A 799 21.59 -1.17 -11.63
C ASP A 799 21.71 -2.14 -12.83
N THR A 800 20.82 -1.99 -13.81
CA THR A 800 20.78 -2.67 -15.11
C THR A 800 20.24 -1.71 -16.20
N GLY A 801 20.25 -2.15 -17.47
CA GLY A 801 19.58 -1.45 -18.59
C GLY A 801 18.07 -1.68 -18.58
N GLY A 802 17.39 -1.57 -19.73
CA GLY A 802 16.03 -2.12 -19.86
C GLY A 802 16.09 -3.64 -19.63
N SER A 803 17.00 -4.33 -20.33
CA SER A 803 17.27 -5.76 -20.14
C SER A 803 18.74 -6.01 -19.80
N ASN A 804 19.05 -7.02 -18.99
CA ASN A 804 20.43 -7.45 -18.68
C ASN A 804 21.06 -8.24 -19.85
N LEU A 805 21.45 -7.53 -20.91
CA LEU A 805 22.03 -8.15 -22.11
C LEU A 805 23.31 -8.96 -21.87
N PRO A 806 24.24 -8.60 -20.96
CA PRO A 806 25.36 -9.48 -20.62
C PRO A 806 24.92 -10.86 -20.15
N ALA A 807 23.91 -10.92 -19.26
CA ALA A 807 23.34 -12.19 -18.78
C ALA A 807 22.60 -12.92 -19.90
N LEU A 808 21.83 -12.20 -20.72
CA LEU A 808 21.11 -12.77 -21.85
C LEU A 808 22.05 -13.33 -22.92
N ASN A 809 23.18 -12.68 -23.18
CA ASN A 809 24.24 -13.16 -24.06
C ASN A 809 24.87 -14.44 -23.52
N GLU A 810 25.02 -14.58 -22.20
CA GLU A 810 25.49 -15.80 -21.55
C GLU A 810 24.48 -16.95 -21.72
N LEU A 811 23.19 -16.68 -21.53
CA LEU A 811 22.10 -17.63 -21.77
C LEU A 811 22.06 -18.12 -23.23
N LEU A 812 22.28 -17.21 -24.18
CA LEU A 812 22.20 -17.48 -25.62
C LEU A 812 23.52 -17.98 -26.25
N LEU A 813 24.61 -17.98 -25.48
CA LEU A 813 25.94 -18.39 -25.93
C LEU A 813 25.97 -19.80 -26.56
N PRO A 814 25.30 -20.84 -25.99
CA PRO A 814 25.26 -22.18 -26.60
C PRO A 814 24.64 -22.20 -28.00
N PHE A 815 23.80 -21.23 -28.33
CA PHE A 815 23.17 -21.07 -29.65
C PHE A 815 24.01 -20.19 -30.61
N ASN A 816 25.16 -19.68 -30.18
CA ASN A 816 26.00 -18.73 -30.91
C ASN A 816 25.27 -17.43 -31.29
N ILE A 817 24.42 -16.92 -30.39
CA ILE A 817 23.67 -15.66 -30.55
C ILE A 817 24.19 -14.65 -29.53
N GLU A 818 24.33 -13.39 -29.94
CA GLU A 818 24.83 -12.31 -29.09
C GLU A 818 24.22 -10.96 -29.52
N PHE A 819 23.75 -10.18 -28.56
CA PHE A 819 23.39 -8.77 -28.70
C PHE A 819 24.61 -7.86 -28.56
N GLY A 820 24.58 -6.72 -29.26
CA GLY A 820 25.51 -5.61 -29.08
C GLY A 820 25.02 -4.60 -28.03
N ASP A 821 25.90 -3.69 -27.64
CA ASP A 821 25.64 -2.66 -26.63
C ASP A 821 25.11 -1.32 -27.18
N SER A 822 25.04 -1.16 -28.51
CA SER A 822 24.47 0.05 -29.12
C SER A 822 22.95 0.09 -28.94
N VAL A 823 22.43 1.29 -28.65
CA VAL A 823 21.00 1.52 -28.39
C VAL A 823 20.36 2.26 -29.55
N PHE A 824 19.32 1.67 -30.14
CA PHE A 824 18.69 2.20 -31.34
C PHE A 824 17.25 2.65 -31.09
N SER A 825 16.82 3.71 -31.77
CA SER A 825 15.44 4.16 -31.77
C SER A 825 15.00 4.64 -33.14
N GLY A 826 13.71 4.47 -33.43
CA GLY A 826 13.08 4.93 -34.66
C GLY A 826 11.89 4.06 -35.07
N ASN A 827 11.26 4.42 -36.17
CA ASN A 827 10.17 3.64 -36.75
C ASN A 827 10.67 2.89 -37.98
N TYR A 828 10.32 1.61 -38.09
CA TYR A 828 10.59 0.81 -39.27
C TYR A 828 9.31 0.18 -39.80
N VAL A 829 9.31 -0.18 -41.09
CA VAL A 829 8.10 -0.64 -41.79
C VAL A 829 8.27 -2.08 -42.24
N ILE A 830 7.40 -2.97 -41.78
CA ILE A 830 7.27 -4.34 -42.30
C ILE A 830 6.00 -4.47 -43.12
N GLY A 831 6.15 -4.71 -44.42
CA GLY A 831 5.02 -4.78 -45.36
C GLY A 831 4.28 -3.43 -45.43
N HIS A 832 3.14 -3.31 -44.77
CA HIS A 832 2.35 -2.07 -44.68
C HIS A 832 2.18 -1.59 -43.23
N ARG A 833 2.88 -2.23 -42.27
CA ARG A 833 2.78 -1.93 -40.84
C ARG A 833 4.02 -1.19 -40.40
N THR A 834 3.82 -0.10 -39.67
CA THR A 834 4.91 0.62 -39.01
C THR A 834 5.03 0.08 -37.59
N VAL A 835 6.25 -0.23 -37.17
CA VAL A 835 6.59 -0.63 -35.79
C VAL A 835 7.52 0.43 -35.23
N ALA A 836 7.23 0.87 -34.02
CA ALA A 836 8.12 1.72 -33.27
C ALA A 836 9.12 0.86 -32.52
N TYR A 837 10.38 1.27 -32.56
CA TYR A 837 11.50 0.64 -31.90
C TYR A 837 12.01 1.61 -30.84
N HIS A 838 11.69 1.34 -29.57
CA HIS A 838 11.79 2.30 -28.48
C HIS A 838 13.03 2.02 -27.62
N SER A 839 14.21 2.35 -28.16
CA SER A 839 15.48 2.19 -27.44
C SER A 839 15.90 0.73 -27.26
N GLY A 840 15.73 -0.13 -28.27
CA GLY A 840 16.20 -1.51 -28.20
C GLY A 840 17.67 -1.73 -28.60
N SER A 841 18.14 -2.97 -28.46
CA SER A 841 19.47 -3.44 -28.83
C SER A 841 19.52 -4.20 -30.16
N SER A 842 20.69 -4.31 -30.78
CA SER A 842 20.84 -5.04 -32.05
C SER A 842 21.59 -6.35 -31.87
N LEU A 843 21.35 -7.29 -32.79
CA LEU A 843 22.12 -8.54 -32.86
C LEU A 843 23.53 -8.25 -33.40
N ARG A 844 24.53 -8.65 -32.62
CA ARG A 844 25.95 -8.63 -32.99
C ARG A 844 26.39 -9.95 -33.62
N LYS A 845 25.91 -11.08 -33.10
CA LYS A 845 26.27 -12.42 -33.57
C LYS A 845 25.00 -13.25 -33.73
N PHE A 846 24.91 -13.99 -34.83
CA PHE A 846 23.84 -14.94 -35.05
C PHE A 846 24.32 -16.11 -35.91
N LEU A 847 24.08 -17.33 -35.46
CA LEU A 847 24.51 -18.55 -36.15
C LEU A 847 23.71 -18.79 -37.43
N ASN A 848 24.33 -19.32 -38.50
CA ASN A 848 23.65 -19.70 -39.74
C ASN A 848 23.55 -21.22 -39.98
N ARG A 849 24.56 -22.02 -39.61
CA ARG A 849 24.67 -23.44 -40.02
C ARG A 849 23.99 -24.46 -39.11
N ALA A 850 24.60 -24.84 -37.99
CA ALA A 850 24.15 -26.00 -37.22
C ALA A 850 24.23 -25.75 -35.71
N ILE A 851 23.16 -26.10 -35.00
CA ILE A 851 23.11 -26.12 -33.54
C ILE A 851 23.12 -27.59 -33.13
N ALA A 852 24.07 -27.98 -32.27
CA ALA A 852 24.32 -29.38 -31.95
C ALA A 852 24.47 -30.23 -33.23
N ASN A 853 23.59 -31.22 -33.43
CA ASN A 853 23.60 -32.10 -34.61
C ASN A 853 22.58 -31.69 -35.69
N HIS A 854 21.88 -30.56 -35.52
CA HIS A 854 20.80 -30.13 -36.42
C HIS A 854 21.29 -29.02 -37.36
N THR A 855 21.32 -29.32 -38.66
CA THR A 855 21.49 -28.30 -39.71
C THR A 855 20.24 -27.41 -39.76
N GLY A 856 20.43 -26.11 -39.84
CA GLY A 856 19.37 -25.12 -39.82
C GLY A 856 19.52 -24.05 -40.89
N ARG A 857 18.50 -23.20 -40.94
CA ARG A 857 18.45 -22.01 -41.79
C ARG A 857 18.20 -20.79 -40.91
N THR A 858 18.95 -19.74 -41.19
CA THR A 858 18.83 -18.45 -40.52
C THR A 858 18.33 -17.38 -41.44
N VAL A 859 17.49 -16.51 -40.88
CA VAL A 859 16.93 -15.37 -41.57
C VAL A 859 16.97 -14.17 -40.62
N LEU A 860 17.53 -13.06 -41.10
CA LEU A 860 17.80 -11.85 -40.32
C LEU A 860 17.05 -10.64 -40.91
N LEU A 861 16.53 -9.78 -40.05
CA LEU A 861 15.90 -8.50 -40.43
C LEU A 861 16.80 -7.33 -40.02
N LYS A 862 17.07 -6.44 -40.96
CA LYS A 862 17.70 -5.14 -40.69
C LYS A 862 16.67 -4.02 -40.76
N ALA A 863 16.84 -3.00 -39.93
CA ALA A 863 16.03 -1.79 -39.94
C ALA A 863 16.94 -0.56 -39.98
N ASN A 864 16.52 0.49 -40.69
CA ASN A 864 17.19 1.77 -40.67
C ASN A 864 16.74 2.53 -39.41
N LEU A 865 17.64 2.68 -38.44
CA LEU A 865 17.33 3.24 -37.11
C LEU A 865 18.42 4.23 -36.71
N VAL A 866 18.11 5.06 -35.72
CA VAL A 866 19.08 5.99 -35.18
C VAL A 866 19.73 5.39 -33.94
N ASP A 867 21.06 5.38 -33.90
CA ASP A 867 21.79 5.10 -32.67
C ASP A 867 21.64 6.31 -31.72
N ILE A 868 20.86 6.12 -30.66
CA ILE A 868 20.63 7.14 -29.63
C ILE A 868 21.68 7.06 -28.51
N SER A 869 22.37 5.94 -28.35
CA SER A 869 23.42 5.80 -27.32
C SER A 869 24.52 6.84 -27.52
N ASN A 870 24.99 7.01 -28.76
CA ASN A 870 25.96 8.03 -29.12
C ASN A 870 25.45 9.46 -28.88
N GLN A 871 24.15 9.72 -29.04
CA GLN A 871 23.56 11.04 -28.80
C GLN A 871 23.52 11.36 -27.30
N PHE A 872 23.12 10.40 -26.46
CA PHE A 872 23.15 10.53 -25.00
C PHE A 872 24.57 10.80 -24.49
N ILE A 873 25.54 9.98 -24.93
CA ILE A 873 26.95 10.12 -24.51
C ILE A 873 27.53 11.48 -24.96
N GLN A 874 27.23 11.93 -26.18
CA GLN A 874 27.67 13.25 -26.65
C GLN A 874 27.04 14.40 -25.88
N HIS A 875 25.75 14.30 -25.55
CA HIS A 875 25.04 15.30 -24.77
C HIS A 875 25.64 15.45 -23.37
N ASP A 876 25.88 14.34 -22.68
CA ASP A 876 26.51 14.33 -21.35
C ASP A 876 27.94 14.91 -21.40
N PHE A 877 28.72 14.54 -22.43
CA PHE A 877 30.07 15.08 -22.63
C PHE A 877 30.09 16.59 -22.95
N MET A 878 29.11 17.10 -23.72
CA MET A 878 28.94 18.53 -23.97
C MET A 878 28.62 19.30 -22.68
N PHE A 879 27.77 18.73 -21.82
CA PHE A 879 27.44 19.29 -20.50
C PHE A 879 28.63 19.31 -19.55
N LEU A 880 29.42 18.22 -19.50
CA LEU A 880 30.64 18.17 -18.70
C LEU A 880 31.69 19.19 -19.18
N LYS A 881 31.73 19.51 -20.49
CA LYS A 881 32.64 20.53 -21.05
C LYS A 881 32.19 21.96 -20.75
N SER A 882 30.90 22.27 -20.85
CA SER A 882 30.40 23.62 -20.57
C SER A 882 30.66 24.05 -19.13
N GLU A 883 30.74 23.10 -18.20
CA GLU A 883 31.05 23.34 -16.79
C GLU A 883 32.55 23.41 -16.44
N SER A 884 33.46 23.22 -17.40
CA SER A 884 34.91 23.31 -17.14
C SER A 884 35.44 24.75 -16.98
N VAL A 885 34.53 25.74 -16.90
CA VAL A 885 34.85 27.16 -16.65
C VAL A 885 34.71 27.47 -15.15
N THR A 886 35.83 27.40 -14.44
CA THR A 886 36.19 28.13 -13.19
C THR A 886 35.10 28.41 -12.15
N SER A 887 34.88 27.48 -11.21
CA SER A 887 34.87 27.74 -9.75
C SER A 887 34.51 26.45 -9.00
N LEU A 888 35.47 25.97 -8.20
CA LEU A 888 35.34 24.81 -7.31
C LEU A 888 34.69 25.30 -6.00
N GLU A 889 33.37 25.26 -5.86
CA GLU A 889 32.64 25.24 -4.57
C GLU A 889 31.12 25.36 -4.82
N SER A 890 30.38 24.31 -4.45
CA SER A 890 28.92 24.23 -4.24
C SER A 890 27.96 24.61 -5.41
N ASP A 891 27.00 23.73 -5.69
CA ASP A 891 25.84 23.92 -6.59
C ASP A 891 26.00 23.62 -8.09
N LYS A 892 26.81 22.61 -8.45
CA LYS A 892 26.72 21.96 -9.77
C LYS A 892 25.50 21.04 -9.83
N ILE A 893 24.34 21.68 -9.99
CA ILE A 893 23.07 21.02 -10.28
C ILE A 893 23.21 20.42 -11.69
N LEU A 894 23.27 19.09 -11.77
CA LEU A 894 23.09 18.33 -13.01
C LEU A 894 21.63 18.54 -13.47
N GLY A 895 21.34 19.74 -13.99
CA GLY A 895 20.00 20.21 -14.26
C GLY A 895 19.53 19.80 -15.65
N ASN A 896 18.76 18.72 -15.73
CA ASN A 896 17.56 18.50 -16.56
C ASN A 896 17.43 19.24 -17.92
N SER A 897 18.49 19.39 -18.71
CA SER A 897 18.27 19.67 -20.14
C SER A 897 17.94 18.34 -20.82
N GLU A 898 16.70 18.21 -21.30
CA GLU A 898 16.32 17.06 -22.11
C GLU A 898 17.21 17.00 -23.36
N PRO A 899 17.86 15.87 -23.66
CA PRO A 899 18.57 15.73 -24.92
C PRO A 899 17.57 15.87 -26.07
N ASN A 900 17.84 16.80 -26.99
CA ASN A 900 17.09 16.89 -28.25
C ASN A 900 17.47 15.69 -29.14
N LEU A 901 16.85 14.54 -28.87
CA LEU A 901 17.13 13.29 -29.58
C LEU A 901 16.56 13.34 -31.00
N ARG A 902 17.40 13.01 -31.98
CA ARG A 902 16.95 12.76 -33.35
C ARG A 902 16.48 11.32 -33.45
N LEU A 903 15.17 11.14 -33.67
CA LEU A 903 14.53 9.82 -33.81
C LEU A 903 14.24 9.43 -35.27
N LYS A 904 14.40 10.38 -36.21
CA LYS A 904 14.24 10.10 -37.64
C LYS A 904 15.58 9.71 -38.27
N PRO A 905 15.68 8.53 -38.89
CA PRO A 905 16.89 8.10 -39.57
C PRO A 905 17.11 8.88 -40.87
N ILE A 906 18.37 9.18 -41.15
CA ILE A 906 18.88 9.78 -42.37
C ILE A 906 19.48 8.65 -43.20
N ILE A 907 18.90 8.43 -44.39
CA ILE A 907 19.36 7.43 -45.35
C ILE A 907 20.86 7.68 -45.66
N ASP A 908 21.63 6.59 -45.72
CA ASP A 908 23.10 6.55 -45.94
C ASP A 908 24.00 7.09 -44.81
N LYS A 909 23.44 7.78 -43.81
CA LYS A 909 24.23 8.30 -42.67
C LYS A 909 24.07 7.47 -41.41
N ASP A 910 22.87 6.98 -41.14
CA ASP A 910 22.57 6.18 -39.97
C ASP A 910 22.79 4.67 -40.22
N PRO A 911 23.09 3.91 -39.16
CA PRO A 911 23.30 2.47 -39.26
C PRO A 911 22.01 1.71 -39.62
N THR A 912 22.19 0.52 -40.19
CA THR A 912 21.12 -0.43 -40.47
C THR A 912 21.30 -1.71 -39.64
N PRO A 913 21.12 -1.63 -38.30
CA PRO A 913 21.33 -2.75 -37.40
C PRO A 913 20.40 -3.93 -37.70
N THR A 914 20.86 -5.13 -37.36
CA THR A 914 20.03 -6.35 -37.38
C THR A 914 19.21 -6.41 -36.09
N ILE A 915 17.88 -6.35 -36.18
CA ILE A 915 16.98 -6.23 -35.02
C ILE A 915 16.17 -7.50 -34.73
N LEU A 916 16.04 -8.41 -35.70
CA LEU A 916 15.33 -9.68 -35.55
C LEU A 916 16.15 -10.80 -36.19
N GLY A 917 16.33 -11.89 -35.45
CA GLY A 917 16.95 -13.11 -35.94
C GLY A 917 16.05 -14.32 -35.73
N LEU A 918 15.85 -15.09 -36.80
CA LEU A 918 15.06 -16.33 -36.79
C LEU A 918 15.97 -17.49 -37.18
N TRP A 919 15.91 -18.58 -36.40
CA TRP A 919 16.58 -19.84 -36.71
C TRP A 919 15.59 -21.00 -36.68
N THR A 920 15.65 -21.85 -37.69
CA THR A 920 14.86 -23.09 -37.76
C THR A 920 15.71 -24.25 -38.28
N PRO A 921 15.51 -25.49 -37.80
CA PRO A 921 16.16 -26.66 -38.39
C PRO A 921 15.66 -26.89 -39.83
N ILE A 922 16.54 -27.35 -40.72
CA ILE A 922 16.23 -27.78 -42.08
C ILE A 922 15.68 -29.21 -42.00
N VAL A 923 14.51 -29.42 -42.61
CA VAL A 923 13.80 -30.70 -42.65
C VAL A 923 13.94 -31.27 -44.06
N GLU A 924 14.91 -32.16 -44.29
CA GLU A 924 15.07 -32.79 -45.61
C GLU A 924 14.15 -34.00 -45.80
N ASN A 925 13.78 -34.75 -44.74
CA ASN A 925 12.79 -35.85 -44.82
C ASN A 925 12.20 -36.30 -43.45
N VAL A 926 12.71 -35.80 -42.32
CA VAL A 926 12.25 -36.14 -40.96
C VAL A 926 11.79 -34.86 -40.26
N ILE A 927 10.62 -34.89 -39.59
CA ILE A 927 10.19 -33.79 -38.73
C ILE A 927 11.28 -33.58 -37.68
N SER A 928 12.06 -32.52 -37.80
CA SER A 928 13.03 -32.16 -36.77
C SER A 928 12.24 -31.79 -35.51
N GLU A 929 12.45 -32.53 -34.44
CA GLU A 929 11.81 -32.27 -33.14
C GLU A 929 12.39 -31.04 -32.46
N MET A 930 13.59 -30.58 -32.84
CA MET A 930 14.24 -29.39 -32.30
C MET A 930 13.36 -28.12 -32.39
N GLY A 931 13.42 -27.31 -31.34
CA GLY A 931 12.74 -26.03 -31.20
C GLY A 931 13.29 -24.95 -32.14
N ARG A 932 12.52 -23.88 -32.31
CA ARG A 932 12.89 -22.72 -33.14
C ARG A 932 13.30 -21.57 -32.25
N LEU A 933 14.15 -20.69 -32.78
CA LEU A 933 14.64 -19.50 -32.06
C LEU A 933 14.13 -18.24 -32.76
N SER A 934 13.53 -17.33 -31.99
CA SER A 934 13.18 -15.98 -32.44
C SER A 934 13.72 -14.97 -31.46
N ILE A 935 14.64 -14.11 -31.90
CA ILE A 935 15.33 -13.15 -31.03
C ILE A 935 15.12 -11.75 -31.58
N TYR A 936 14.47 -10.90 -30.79
CA TYR A 936 14.13 -9.52 -31.12
C TYR A 936 14.67 -8.59 -30.03
N GLY A 937 15.18 -7.42 -30.43
CA GLY A 937 15.96 -6.56 -29.53
C GLY A 937 15.21 -5.48 -28.76
N ASP A 938 13.88 -5.43 -28.81
CA ASP A 938 13.07 -4.38 -28.13
C ASP A 938 11.82 -4.98 -27.49
N SER A 939 11.52 -4.67 -26.22
CA SER A 939 10.34 -5.19 -25.50
C SER A 939 9.19 -4.20 -25.48
N ASP A 940 9.50 -2.92 -25.52
CA ASP A 940 8.59 -1.82 -25.17
C ASP A 940 7.30 -1.81 -26.01
N CYS A 941 7.37 -2.22 -27.28
CA CYS A 941 6.21 -2.33 -28.15
C CYS A 941 5.19 -3.42 -27.72
N LEU A 942 5.53 -4.28 -26.75
CA LEU A 942 4.63 -5.22 -26.08
C LEU A 942 4.04 -4.67 -24.77
N SER A 943 4.60 -3.60 -24.22
CA SER A 943 4.14 -2.96 -22.98
C SER A 943 2.75 -2.32 -23.15
N SER A 944 1.97 -2.38 -22.07
CA SER A 944 0.71 -1.67 -21.90
C SER A 944 0.86 -0.15 -21.86
N THR A 945 2.08 0.38 -21.74
CA THR A 945 2.34 1.82 -21.76
C THR A 945 2.31 2.42 -23.17
N HIS A 946 2.50 1.60 -24.24
CA HIS A 946 2.60 2.03 -25.64
C HIS A 946 1.45 1.55 -26.56
N LEU A 947 0.19 1.66 -26.10
CA LEU A 947 -1.00 1.16 -26.81
C LEU A 947 -1.13 1.60 -28.28
N ASN A 948 -0.73 2.83 -28.60
CA ASN A 948 -0.87 3.39 -29.96
C ASN A 948 0.10 2.78 -30.99
N SER A 949 1.18 2.13 -30.54
CA SER A 949 2.27 1.60 -31.36
C SER A 949 2.60 0.13 -31.06
N ASN A 950 1.61 -0.66 -30.62
CA ASN A 950 1.83 -2.06 -30.24
C ASN A 950 2.30 -2.97 -31.40
N CYS A 951 3.15 -3.94 -31.07
CA CYS A 951 3.70 -4.93 -31.99
C CYS A 951 3.16 -6.35 -31.79
N PHE A 952 1.96 -6.52 -31.20
CA PHE A 952 1.37 -7.84 -30.95
C PHE A 952 1.25 -8.72 -32.20
N TRP A 953 1.11 -8.11 -33.38
CA TRP A 953 1.10 -8.82 -34.64
C TRP A 953 2.46 -9.44 -35.01
N LEU A 954 3.57 -8.83 -34.58
CA LEU A 954 4.91 -9.36 -34.76
C LEU A 954 5.04 -10.62 -33.89
N LEU A 955 4.64 -10.54 -32.62
CA LEU A 955 4.60 -11.71 -31.75
C LEU A 955 3.69 -12.82 -32.31
N ASP A 956 2.51 -12.49 -32.85
CA ASP A 956 1.65 -13.47 -33.53
C ASP A 956 2.38 -14.19 -34.68
N ALA A 957 3.21 -13.47 -35.43
CA ALA A 957 4.02 -14.01 -36.51
C ALA A 957 5.15 -14.91 -35.98
N LEU A 958 5.81 -14.51 -34.90
CA LEU A 958 6.86 -15.31 -34.24
C LEU A 958 6.28 -16.59 -33.62
N LEU A 959 5.09 -16.53 -33.01
CA LEU A 959 4.39 -17.70 -32.48
C LEU A 959 3.94 -18.65 -33.59
N GLN A 960 3.52 -18.14 -34.75
CA GLN A 960 3.23 -18.97 -35.91
C GLN A 960 4.51 -19.66 -36.44
N PHE A 961 5.62 -18.94 -36.51
CA PHE A 961 6.91 -19.49 -36.89
C PHE A 961 7.35 -20.60 -35.92
N SER A 962 7.29 -20.33 -34.60
CA SER A 962 7.72 -21.26 -33.55
C SER A 962 6.90 -22.55 -33.51
N THR A 963 5.61 -22.46 -33.79
CA THR A 963 4.67 -23.60 -33.73
C THR A 963 4.47 -24.32 -35.06
N SER A 964 4.98 -23.78 -36.17
CA SER A 964 4.85 -24.42 -37.48
C SER A 964 5.72 -25.68 -37.61
N SER A 965 5.15 -26.75 -38.16
CA SER A 965 5.86 -28.03 -38.33
C SER A 965 7.13 -27.91 -39.19
N MET A 966 7.11 -27.02 -40.18
CA MET A 966 8.22 -26.77 -41.11
C MET A 966 9.04 -25.51 -40.78
N GLY A 967 8.76 -24.78 -39.69
CA GLY A 967 9.41 -23.48 -39.45
C GLY A 967 9.11 -22.45 -40.55
N ARG A 968 7.89 -22.44 -41.10
CA ARG A 968 7.51 -21.51 -42.16
C ARG A 968 7.49 -20.10 -41.59
N ILE A 969 8.42 -19.27 -42.06
CA ILE A 969 8.43 -17.85 -41.76
C ILE A 969 7.18 -17.23 -42.43
N PRO A 970 6.37 -16.45 -41.71
CA PRO A 970 5.25 -15.74 -42.29
C PRO A 970 5.67 -14.86 -43.48
N ARG A 971 4.87 -14.85 -44.56
CA ARG A 971 5.20 -14.12 -45.81
C ARG A 971 5.56 -12.65 -45.57
N ILE A 972 4.86 -12.01 -44.64
CA ILE A 972 5.07 -10.59 -44.29
C ILE A 972 6.49 -10.30 -43.78
N LEU A 973 7.15 -11.28 -43.15
CA LEU A 973 8.53 -11.15 -42.68
C LEU A 973 9.53 -11.54 -43.77
N ILE A 974 9.25 -12.61 -44.53
CA ILE A 974 10.17 -13.14 -45.56
C ILE A 974 10.64 -12.06 -46.55
N GLU A 975 9.75 -11.18 -46.99
CA GLU A 975 10.05 -10.19 -48.04
C GLU A 975 11.16 -9.19 -47.67
N GLN A 976 11.38 -8.96 -46.37
CA GLN A 976 12.34 -7.97 -45.88
C GLN A 976 13.55 -8.58 -45.19
N MET A 977 13.56 -9.90 -45.00
CA MET A 977 14.65 -10.57 -44.32
C MET A 977 15.64 -11.18 -45.31
N PHE A 978 16.90 -11.26 -44.91
CA PHE A 978 17.97 -11.86 -45.71
C PHE A 978 18.57 -13.08 -45.00
N THR A 979 19.14 -13.98 -45.78
CA THR A 979 19.92 -15.13 -45.28
C THR A 979 21.41 -14.78 -45.33
N PRO A 980 22.16 -14.85 -44.23
CA PRO A 980 23.60 -14.66 -44.28
C PRO A 980 24.28 -15.80 -45.07
N ASN A 981 25.41 -15.51 -45.72
CA ASN A 981 26.20 -16.51 -46.46
C ASN A 981 27.31 -17.14 -45.60
N THR A 982 27.65 -16.52 -44.47
CA THR A 982 28.69 -16.99 -43.54
C THR A 982 28.14 -18.04 -42.58
N GLU A 983 28.99 -18.87 -41.99
CA GLU A 983 28.58 -19.89 -41.01
C GLU A 983 28.00 -19.27 -39.73
N VAL A 984 28.61 -18.15 -39.32
CA VAL A 984 28.17 -17.27 -38.25
C VAL A 984 28.14 -15.88 -38.84
N TRP A 985 27.00 -15.20 -38.73
CA TRP A 985 26.90 -13.79 -39.06
C TRP A 985 27.39 -12.98 -37.86
N ILE A 986 28.31 -12.05 -38.13
CA ILE A 986 28.90 -11.18 -37.11
C ILE A 986 28.90 -9.76 -37.67
N ASP A 987 28.34 -8.83 -36.91
CA ASP A 987 28.54 -7.40 -37.13
C ASP A 987 29.74 -6.92 -36.32
N SER A 988 30.88 -6.77 -37.00
CA SER A 988 32.12 -6.33 -36.35
C SER A 988 32.10 -4.85 -35.94
N SER A 989 31.10 -4.07 -36.35
CA SER A 989 30.95 -2.68 -35.93
C SER A 989 30.39 -2.54 -34.51
N LEU A 990 29.76 -3.59 -33.99
CA LEU A 990 29.11 -3.60 -32.68
C LEU A 990 30.03 -4.20 -31.60
N THR A 991 29.98 -3.60 -30.42
CA THR A 991 30.64 -4.07 -29.20
C THR A 991 29.71 -4.91 -28.35
N ALA A 992 30.27 -5.87 -27.62
CA ALA A 992 29.51 -6.70 -26.68
C ALA A 992 29.25 -5.92 -25.38
N PRO A 993 28.04 -5.99 -24.80
CA PRO A 993 27.75 -5.34 -23.54
C PRO A 993 28.54 -5.97 -22.39
N LEU A 994 29.04 -5.13 -21.48
CA LEU A 994 29.82 -5.52 -20.31
C LEU A 994 29.03 -5.23 -19.04
N ARG A 995 29.06 -6.12 -18.04
CA ARG A 995 28.43 -5.87 -16.74
C ARG A 995 28.97 -4.60 -16.07
N ALA A 996 28.08 -3.81 -15.46
CA ALA A 996 28.46 -2.59 -14.75
C ALA A 996 29.28 -2.88 -13.47
N LYS A 997 30.51 -2.36 -13.40
CA LYS A 997 31.49 -2.64 -12.31
C LYS A 997 30.98 -2.35 -10.90
N ASN A 998 30.16 -1.32 -10.72
CA ASN A 998 29.67 -0.87 -9.40
C ASN A 998 28.15 -1.04 -9.25
N SER A 999 27.54 -1.95 -10.01
CA SER A 999 26.11 -2.24 -9.89
C SER A 999 25.79 -2.80 -8.50
N GLN A 1000 24.62 -2.43 -7.95
CA GLN A 1000 24.08 -2.99 -6.71
C GLN A 1000 23.07 -4.11 -6.97
N LEU A 1001 23.01 -4.66 -8.19
CA LEU A 1001 22.07 -5.71 -8.59
C LEU A 1001 22.04 -6.88 -7.59
N ASN A 1002 23.17 -7.24 -6.99
CA ASN A 1002 23.30 -8.28 -5.95
C ASN A 1002 22.43 -8.04 -4.70
N LEU A 1003 22.03 -6.80 -4.39
CA LEU A 1003 21.16 -6.49 -3.26
C LEU A 1003 19.70 -6.93 -3.50
N TYR A 1004 19.31 -7.00 -4.77
CA TYR A 1004 17.94 -7.22 -5.23
C TYR A 1004 17.76 -8.55 -5.95
N SER A 1005 18.87 -9.14 -6.39
CA SER A 1005 18.90 -10.36 -7.18
C SER A 1005 18.42 -11.59 -6.40
N ASN A 1006 17.65 -12.44 -7.09
CA ASN A 1006 17.25 -13.77 -6.65
C ASN A 1006 18.32 -14.84 -6.96
N VAL A 1007 19.35 -14.46 -7.73
CA VAL A 1007 20.34 -15.37 -8.32
C VAL A 1007 21.73 -15.14 -7.71
N ILE A 1008 22.11 -13.88 -7.51
CA ILE A 1008 23.39 -13.44 -6.97
C ILE A 1008 23.33 -13.34 -5.44
N ARG A 1009 24.39 -13.79 -4.76
CA ARG A 1009 24.53 -13.64 -3.30
C ARG A 1009 24.64 -12.16 -2.90
N LYS A 1010 23.94 -11.79 -1.83
CA LYS A 1010 23.98 -10.41 -1.30
C LYS A 1010 25.38 -9.97 -0.88
N GLU A 1011 26.21 -10.87 -0.35
CA GLU A 1011 27.57 -10.54 0.08
C GLU A 1011 28.58 -10.38 -1.07
N TRP A 1012 28.19 -10.72 -2.31
CA TRP A 1012 29.09 -10.67 -3.46
C TRP A 1012 29.20 -9.23 -4.00
N SER A 1013 30.41 -8.67 -4.01
CA SER A 1013 30.67 -7.34 -4.61
C SER A 1013 31.02 -7.47 -6.08
N LEU A 1014 30.27 -6.80 -6.96
CA LEU A 1014 30.61 -6.72 -8.40
C LEU A 1014 31.86 -5.86 -8.70
N SER A 1015 32.41 -5.15 -7.71
CA SER A 1015 33.53 -4.21 -7.89
C SER A 1015 34.78 -4.82 -8.53
N THR A 1016 34.99 -6.13 -8.39
CA THR A 1016 36.21 -6.81 -8.83
C THR A 1016 36.13 -7.45 -10.23
N LEU A 1017 35.04 -7.30 -10.97
CA LEU A 1017 34.88 -8.00 -12.25
C LEU A 1017 34.91 -7.04 -13.45
N ASN A 1018 35.92 -7.23 -14.30
CA ASN A 1018 36.01 -6.68 -15.65
C ASN A 1018 35.66 -7.76 -16.69
N THR A 1019 34.88 -8.78 -16.28
CA THR A 1019 34.63 -10.00 -17.05
C THR A 1019 33.24 -10.01 -17.66
N SER A 1020 33.12 -10.65 -18.83
CA SER A 1020 31.85 -10.93 -19.49
C SER A 1020 31.03 -12.04 -18.80
N TYR A 1021 31.59 -12.72 -17.81
CA TYR A 1021 30.96 -13.83 -17.08
C TYR A 1021 31.15 -13.67 -15.57
N LEU A 1022 30.14 -14.07 -14.78
CA LEU A 1022 30.25 -14.16 -13.33
C LEU A 1022 30.86 -15.51 -12.92
N PRO A 1023 31.72 -15.56 -11.88
CA PRO A 1023 32.25 -16.81 -11.37
C PRO A 1023 31.19 -17.57 -10.56
N ILE A 1024 31.33 -18.90 -10.44
CA ILE A 1024 30.30 -19.76 -9.84
C ILE A 1024 29.99 -19.43 -8.37
N GLU A 1025 30.95 -18.83 -7.66
CA GLU A 1025 30.82 -18.39 -6.27
C GLU A 1025 29.86 -17.21 -6.08
N ALA A 1026 29.57 -16.47 -7.16
CA ALA A 1026 28.63 -15.35 -7.14
C ALA A 1026 27.17 -15.81 -6.96
N TYR A 1027 26.86 -17.06 -7.34
CA TYR A 1027 25.50 -17.59 -7.37
C TYR A 1027 25.09 -18.25 -6.04
N TYR A 1028 23.80 -18.20 -5.69
CA TYR A 1028 23.25 -19.07 -4.65
C TYR A 1028 23.37 -20.55 -5.04
N SER A 1029 23.65 -21.42 -4.07
CA SER A 1029 23.78 -22.86 -4.31
C SER A 1029 22.45 -23.63 -4.23
N VAL A 1030 21.35 -22.96 -3.87
CA VAL A 1030 20.08 -23.62 -3.56
C VAL A 1030 19.14 -23.52 -4.76
N LYS A 1031 18.68 -24.67 -5.24
CA LYS A 1031 17.63 -24.78 -6.25
C LYS A 1031 16.32 -24.21 -5.71
N SER A 1032 15.71 -23.27 -6.43
CA SER A 1032 14.45 -22.64 -6.05
C SER A 1032 13.25 -23.24 -6.80
N CYS A 1033 13.12 -24.56 -6.82
CA CYS A 1033 11.87 -25.18 -7.25
C CYS A 1033 10.85 -25.08 -6.14
N TYR A 1034 9.84 -24.23 -6.34
CA TYR A 1034 8.71 -24.13 -5.44
C TYR A 1034 7.87 -25.40 -5.51
N ILE A 1035 8.04 -26.28 -4.52
CA ILE A 1035 7.13 -27.41 -4.31
C ILE A 1035 5.99 -26.90 -3.44
N ALA A 1036 4.78 -26.81 -4.02
CA ALA A 1036 3.58 -26.49 -3.26
C ALA A 1036 3.45 -27.46 -2.06
N PRO A 1037 3.41 -26.97 -0.81
CA PRO A 1037 3.25 -27.85 0.35
C PRO A 1037 1.90 -28.55 0.26
N LYS A 1038 1.87 -29.88 0.24
CA LYS A 1038 0.60 -30.62 0.17
C LYS A 1038 -0.22 -30.32 1.42
N ALA A 1039 -1.44 -29.82 1.23
CA ALA A 1039 -2.37 -29.71 2.34
C ALA A 1039 -2.78 -31.12 2.81
N SER A 1040 -3.05 -31.28 4.11
CA SER A 1040 -3.71 -32.49 4.59
C SER A 1040 -5.11 -32.57 3.97
N ILE A 1041 -5.49 -33.76 3.49
CA ILE A 1041 -6.77 -33.99 2.83
C ILE A 1041 -7.71 -34.71 3.80
N LEU A 1042 -8.93 -34.20 3.95
CA LEU A 1042 -10.01 -34.91 4.61
C LEU A 1042 -11.20 -34.99 3.65
N ILE A 1043 -11.63 -36.20 3.31
CA ILE A 1043 -12.73 -36.40 2.36
C ILE A 1043 -14.04 -35.90 2.96
N ASP A 1044 -14.78 -35.09 2.19
CA ASP A 1044 -16.14 -34.66 2.52
C ASP A 1044 -17.14 -35.19 1.49
N ASN A 1045 -18.13 -35.96 1.95
CA ASN A 1045 -19.22 -36.51 1.13
C ASN A 1045 -20.41 -35.55 0.99
N GLY A 1046 -20.30 -34.34 1.54
CA GLY A 1046 -21.29 -33.29 1.41
C GLY A 1046 -21.49 -32.77 0.00
N LYS A 1047 -22.38 -31.77 -0.12
CA LYS A 1047 -22.63 -31.04 -1.37
C LYS A 1047 -22.17 -29.58 -1.22
N PRO A 1048 -21.62 -28.96 -2.27
CA PRO A 1048 -21.36 -27.53 -2.26
C PRO A 1048 -22.68 -26.78 -2.07
N ASN A 1049 -22.64 -25.71 -1.28
CA ASN A 1049 -23.77 -24.80 -1.10
C ASN A 1049 -23.46 -23.52 -1.89
N GLU A 1050 -24.31 -23.16 -2.85
CA GLU A 1050 -24.11 -21.96 -3.66
C GLU A 1050 -24.01 -20.69 -2.80
N SER A 1051 -24.68 -20.67 -1.65
CA SER A 1051 -24.62 -19.54 -0.71
C SER A 1051 -23.23 -19.28 -0.11
N PHE A 1052 -22.28 -20.21 -0.25
CA PHE A 1052 -20.90 -20.03 0.20
C PHE A 1052 -20.04 -19.18 -0.76
N TYR A 1053 -20.46 -19.01 -2.03
CA TYR A 1053 -19.74 -18.19 -3.02
C TYR A 1053 -20.24 -16.73 -3.01
N HIS A 1054 -20.36 -16.18 -1.80
CA HIS A 1054 -20.74 -14.81 -1.50
C HIS A 1054 -19.77 -14.21 -0.47
N PRO A 1055 -19.81 -12.87 -0.23
CA PRO A 1055 -19.08 -12.26 0.88
C PRO A 1055 -19.30 -13.06 2.17
N GLN A 1056 -18.21 -13.35 2.90
CA GLN A 1056 -18.26 -14.22 4.08
C GLN A 1056 -19.29 -13.69 5.09
N ASN A 1057 -20.23 -14.56 5.49
CA ASN A 1057 -21.15 -14.23 6.56
C ASN A 1057 -20.38 -14.01 7.86
N LEU A 1058 -20.48 -12.80 8.39
CA LEU A 1058 -19.92 -12.44 9.67
C LEU A 1058 -20.79 -13.03 10.80
N LEU A 1059 -20.15 -13.48 11.89
CA LEU A 1059 -20.83 -13.79 13.14
C LEU A 1059 -21.50 -12.54 13.71
N LEU A 1060 -22.83 -12.55 13.80
CA LEU A 1060 -23.63 -11.45 14.34
C LEU A 1060 -24.42 -11.90 15.59
N TYR A 1061 -24.67 -10.99 16.53
CA TYR A 1061 -25.67 -11.16 17.58
C TYR A 1061 -27.09 -11.13 16.99
N PRO A 1062 -28.04 -11.93 17.51
CA PRO A 1062 -29.42 -11.98 17.02
C PRO A 1062 -30.17 -10.67 17.24
N VAL A 1063 -31.10 -10.35 16.33
CA VAL A 1063 -31.88 -9.10 16.34
C VAL A 1063 -32.78 -8.99 17.58
N GLU A 1064 -33.27 -10.09 18.15
CA GLU A 1064 -34.19 -10.04 19.31
C GLU A 1064 -33.56 -9.47 20.58
N LEU A 1065 -32.23 -9.61 20.74
CA LEU A 1065 -31.47 -8.95 21.81
C LEU A 1065 -31.28 -7.43 21.57
N TYR A 1066 -31.65 -6.96 20.38
CA TYR A 1066 -31.50 -5.60 19.88
C TYR A 1066 -32.87 -4.97 19.69
N ASN A 1067 -33.32 -4.15 20.64
CA ASN A 1067 -34.59 -3.43 20.52
C ASN A 1067 -34.36 -1.96 20.09
N PRO A 1068 -34.39 -1.63 18.78
CA PRO A 1068 -34.23 -0.26 18.32
C PRO A 1068 -35.40 0.65 18.73
N SER A 1069 -36.56 0.08 19.08
CA SER A 1069 -37.82 0.82 19.27
C SER A 1069 -37.95 1.57 20.59
N LYS A 1070 -37.09 1.30 21.58
CA LYS A 1070 -37.11 2.00 22.89
C LYS A 1070 -36.16 3.20 22.98
N GLN A 1071 -35.45 3.55 21.91
CA GLN A 1071 -34.63 4.75 21.90
C GLN A 1071 -35.54 5.98 21.74
N LEU A 1072 -35.64 6.78 22.81
CA LEU A 1072 -36.02 8.18 22.72
C LEU A 1072 -34.99 8.88 21.82
N TYR A 1073 -35.19 8.81 20.50
CA TYR A 1073 -34.51 9.69 19.57
C TYR A 1073 -34.98 11.10 19.90
N THR A 1074 -34.21 11.78 20.73
CA THR A 1074 -34.21 13.23 20.69
C THR A 1074 -33.91 13.58 19.23
N THR A 1075 -34.83 14.31 18.60
CA THR A 1075 -34.78 14.73 17.20
C THR A 1075 -33.65 15.76 17.00
N HIS A 1076 -32.43 15.36 17.30
CA HIS A 1076 -31.22 16.12 17.04
C HIS A 1076 -30.68 15.63 15.72
N TYR A 1077 -31.34 16.07 14.66
CA TYR A 1077 -30.75 16.06 13.33
C TYR A 1077 -29.32 16.60 13.48
N CYS A 1078 -28.34 15.95 12.83
CA CYS A 1078 -26.98 16.50 12.74
C CYS A 1078 -26.99 17.97 12.25
N HIS A 1079 -28.10 18.39 11.62
CA HIS A 1079 -28.50 19.70 11.10
C HIS A 1079 -28.88 20.79 12.12
N SER A 1080 -29.19 20.50 13.39
CA SER A 1080 -29.54 21.56 14.34
C SER A 1080 -28.30 22.19 14.99
N SER A 1081 -28.16 23.51 14.89
CA SER A 1081 -27.19 24.33 15.65
C SER A 1081 -27.55 24.51 17.13
N ILE A 1082 -28.65 23.90 17.59
CA ILE A 1082 -29.01 23.87 19.00
C ILE A 1082 -27.95 23.04 19.72
N SER A 1083 -27.03 23.72 20.38
CA SER A 1083 -26.21 23.16 21.45
C SER A 1083 -27.17 22.61 22.50
N ILE A 1084 -27.43 21.31 22.44
CA ILE A 1084 -28.14 20.64 23.53
C ILE A 1084 -27.23 20.72 24.74
N LEU A 1085 -27.91 21.00 25.86
CA LEU A 1085 -27.42 21.06 27.24
C LEU A 1085 -25.98 20.61 27.39
N PRO A 1086 -25.12 21.37 28.11
CA PRO A 1086 -23.75 20.94 28.36
C PRO A 1086 -23.85 19.47 28.75
N SER A 1087 -23.18 18.61 27.95
CA SER A 1087 -23.04 17.17 28.25
C SER A 1087 -23.02 17.11 29.75
N ASN A 1088 -24.04 16.51 30.36
CA ASN A 1088 -24.30 16.71 31.78
C ASN A 1088 -23.14 16.03 32.52
N LYS A 1089 -22.02 16.75 32.60
CA LYS A 1089 -20.79 16.43 33.33
C LYS A 1089 -21.12 16.33 34.82
N ASN A 1090 -22.35 16.69 35.19
CA ASN A 1090 -22.94 16.53 36.51
C ASN A 1090 -24.14 15.55 36.59
N LEU A 1091 -24.52 14.79 35.55
CA LEU A 1091 -25.44 13.63 35.73
C LEU A 1091 -24.73 12.33 36.11
N PHE A 1092 -23.40 12.40 36.30
CA PHE A 1092 -22.69 11.50 37.21
C PHE A 1092 -22.69 12.02 38.67
N GLN A 1093 -23.47 13.06 39.01
CA GLN A 1093 -23.60 13.58 40.38
C GLN A 1093 -24.97 13.38 41.06
N ILE A 1094 -25.91 12.61 40.49
CA ILE A 1094 -27.09 12.13 41.22
C ILE A 1094 -27.29 10.62 41.01
N ILE A 1095 -26.23 9.85 41.20
CA ILE A 1095 -26.37 8.64 42.02
C ILE A 1095 -25.89 9.08 43.40
N ARG A 1096 -26.84 9.50 44.24
CA ARG A 1096 -26.58 9.70 45.67
C ARG A 1096 -25.81 8.48 46.21
N PRO A 1097 -24.88 8.68 47.14
CA PRO A 1097 -23.93 7.66 47.58
C PRO A 1097 -24.67 6.55 48.32
N LYS A 1098 -25.17 5.55 47.59
CA LYS A 1098 -25.42 4.23 48.16
C LYS A 1098 -24.20 3.32 47.95
N LEU A 1099 -23.45 3.47 46.86
CA LEU A 1099 -22.21 2.69 46.68
C LEU A 1099 -21.00 3.27 47.42
N LEU A 1100 -20.91 4.60 47.61
CA LEU A 1100 -19.86 5.18 48.47
C LEU A 1100 -20.13 4.94 49.95
N LEU A 1101 -21.41 4.85 50.37
CA LEU A 1101 -21.74 4.46 51.74
C LEU A 1101 -21.53 2.96 51.97
N GLN A 1102 -21.64 2.13 50.92
CA GLN A 1102 -21.33 0.70 50.99
C GLN A 1102 -19.81 0.46 50.99
N SER A 1103 -19.03 1.20 50.20
CA SER A 1103 -17.56 1.14 50.30
C SER A 1103 -17.04 1.78 51.59
N ILE A 1104 -17.69 2.81 52.13
CA ILE A 1104 -17.40 3.34 53.46
C ILE A 1104 -17.83 2.35 54.55
N ASN A 1105 -18.96 1.64 54.41
CA ASN A 1105 -19.33 0.59 55.37
C ASN A 1105 -18.40 -0.62 55.29
N ASP A 1106 -17.94 -0.99 54.10
CA ASP A 1106 -16.98 -2.09 53.91
C ASP A 1106 -15.58 -1.68 54.42
N PHE A 1107 -15.21 -0.40 54.31
CA PHE A 1107 -13.97 0.13 54.88
C PHE A 1107 -14.05 0.32 56.39
N ILE A 1108 -15.21 0.73 56.93
CA ILE A 1108 -15.48 0.83 58.37
C ILE A 1108 -15.63 -0.56 59.01
N GLN A 1109 -16.16 -1.55 58.29
CA GLN A 1109 -16.20 -2.94 58.75
C GLN A 1109 -14.81 -3.60 58.76
N LEU A 1110 -13.90 -3.16 57.89
CA LEU A 1110 -12.51 -3.63 57.92
C LEU A 1110 -11.71 -3.04 59.10
N ASP A 1111 -12.10 -1.87 59.62
CA ASP A 1111 -11.38 -1.16 60.69
C ASP A 1111 -11.73 -1.60 62.12
N LEU A 1112 -12.60 -2.60 62.30
CA LEU A 1112 -12.88 -3.20 63.61
C LEU A 1112 -12.09 -4.48 63.91
N TYR A 1113 -11.20 -4.92 63.01
CA TYR A 1113 -10.43 -6.15 63.21
C TYR A 1113 -8.92 -6.00 63.34
N ILE A 1114 -8.34 -4.80 63.28
CA ILE A 1114 -6.88 -4.65 63.43
C ILE A 1114 -6.55 -3.67 64.56
N THR A 1115 -6.77 -4.16 65.76
CA THR A 1115 -6.20 -3.63 66.98
C THR A 1115 -4.68 -3.88 67.02
N PHE A 1116 -3.94 -2.83 67.35
CA PHE A 1116 -2.54 -2.82 67.81
C PHE A 1116 -1.41 -3.14 66.82
N LYS A 1117 -0.81 -2.07 66.26
CA LYS A 1117 0.62 -1.75 66.56
C LYS A 1117 1.02 -0.33 66.11
N SER A 1118 1.04 0.56 67.11
CA SER A 1118 2.10 1.55 67.39
C SER A 1118 2.54 2.54 66.28
N HIS A 1119 2.20 3.82 66.53
CA HIS A 1119 2.81 5.09 66.07
C HIS A 1119 2.91 5.47 64.58
N LYS A 1120 2.59 4.61 63.59
CA LYS A 1120 2.53 5.05 62.18
C LYS A 1120 1.27 5.86 61.80
N PHE A 1121 0.17 5.68 62.53
CA PHE A 1121 -1.15 6.18 62.11
C PHE A 1121 -1.31 7.71 62.24
N ASN A 1122 -0.68 8.33 63.24
CA ASN A 1122 -0.79 9.79 63.43
C ASN A 1122 -0.22 10.59 62.26
N PHE A 1123 0.79 10.07 61.54
CA PHE A 1123 1.42 10.81 60.44
C PHE A 1123 0.51 10.88 59.20
N ILE A 1124 -0.21 9.81 58.90
CA ILE A 1124 -1.12 9.75 57.75
C ILE A 1124 -2.35 10.61 58.01
N CYS A 1125 -2.91 10.58 59.21
CA CYS A 1125 -4.04 11.44 59.58
C CYS A 1125 -3.69 12.94 59.48
N ILE A 1126 -2.48 13.34 59.87
CA ILE A 1126 -2.03 14.74 59.75
C ILE A 1126 -1.88 15.16 58.28
N ILE A 1127 -1.34 14.28 57.41
CA ILE A 1127 -1.22 14.57 55.97
C ILE A 1127 -2.60 14.71 55.32
N ILE A 1128 -3.54 13.81 55.65
CA ILE A 1128 -4.91 13.87 55.13
C ILE A 1128 -5.60 15.16 55.59
N LEU A 1129 -5.47 15.53 56.87
CA LEU A 1129 -6.02 16.78 57.41
C LEU A 1129 -5.45 18.01 56.68
N LEU A 1130 -4.15 18.03 56.40
CA LEU A 1130 -3.49 19.12 55.66
C LEU A 1130 -3.99 19.22 54.21
N ILE A 1131 -4.17 18.10 53.52
CA ILE A 1131 -4.71 18.08 52.15
C ILE A 1131 -6.15 18.62 52.14
N VAL A 1132 -6.97 18.23 53.13
CA VAL A 1132 -8.34 18.71 53.26
C VAL A 1132 -8.37 20.21 53.54
N VAL A 1133 -7.55 20.72 54.47
CA VAL A 1133 -7.47 22.16 54.77
C VAL A 1133 -7.02 22.95 53.56
N CYS A 1134 -5.99 22.50 52.83
CA CYS A 1134 -5.55 23.15 51.59
C CYS A 1134 -6.63 23.15 50.50
N TYR A 1135 -7.38 22.06 50.35
CA TYR A 1135 -8.48 21.95 49.41
C TYR A 1135 -9.61 22.95 49.74
N PHE A 1136 -9.96 23.09 51.02
CA PHE A 1136 -10.97 24.06 51.46
C PHE A 1136 -10.48 25.52 51.39
N CYS A 1137 -9.21 25.80 51.70
CA CYS A 1137 -8.63 27.13 51.52
C CYS A 1137 -8.65 27.57 50.05
N LYS A 1138 -8.40 26.66 49.09
CA LYS A 1138 -8.46 26.98 47.66
C LYS A 1138 -9.88 27.33 47.20
N ARG A 1139 -10.92 26.71 47.78
CA ARG A 1139 -12.32 26.98 47.43
C ARG A 1139 -12.90 28.22 48.14
N GLY A 1140 -12.44 28.53 49.35
CA GLY A 1140 -12.88 29.71 50.10
C GLY A 1140 -12.51 31.04 49.43
N ILE A 1141 -11.46 31.06 48.61
CA ILE A 1141 -10.99 32.26 47.90
C ILE A 1141 -11.95 32.70 46.77
N MET A 1142 -12.86 31.84 46.30
CA MET A 1142 -13.74 32.19 45.18
C MET A 1142 -15.04 32.92 45.56
N PHE A 1143 -15.33 33.15 46.85
CA PHE A 1143 -16.69 33.54 47.26
C PHE A 1143 -16.84 34.81 48.10
N CYS A 1144 -15.84 35.69 48.23
CA CYS A 1144 -16.01 36.94 48.98
C CYS A 1144 -15.40 38.14 48.26
N GLY A 1145 -16.25 39.13 47.99
CA GLY A 1145 -15.95 40.37 47.27
C GLY A 1145 -15.11 41.39 48.04
N ASP A 1146 -14.76 42.45 47.33
CA ASP A 1146 -13.49 43.18 47.45
C ASP A 1146 -13.26 44.06 48.69
N SER A 1147 -14.16 44.10 49.68
CA SER A 1147 -14.03 45.01 50.82
C SER A 1147 -13.70 44.36 52.17
N VAL A 1148 -13.53 43.04 52.25
CA VAL A 1148 -13.07 42.33 53.49
C VAL A 1148 -11.67 41.68 53.33
N LEU A 1149 -10.97 42.01 52.24
CA LEU A 1149 -9.68 41.40 51.86
C LEU A 1149 -8.50 41.73 52.77
N TYR A 1150 -8.49 42.86 53.48
CA TYR A 1150 -7.27 43.28 54.20
C TYR A 1150 -7.04 42.51 55.50
N VAL A 1151 -8.10 42.26 56.28
CA VAL A 1151 -7.99 41.52 57.56
C VAL A 1151 -7.90 40.01 57.32
N THR A 1152 -8.66 39.49 56.34
CA THR A 1152 -8.63 38.07 56.00
C THR A 1152 -7.32 37.68 55.31
N GLY A 1153 -6.81 38.50 54.38
CA GLY A 1153 -5.54 38.26 53.69
C GLY A 1153 -4.33 38.19 54.64
N TRP A 1154 -4.32 38.98 55.71
CA TRP A 1154 -3.23 38.98 56.69
C TRP A 1154 -3.22 37.69 57.53
N ILE A 1155 -4.40 37.26 58.00
CA ILE A 1155 -4.55 35.99 58.72
C ILE A 1155 -4.13 34.81 57.84
N PHE A 1156 -4.52 34.80 56.56
CA PHE A 1156 -4.12 33.75 55.61
C PHE A 1156 -2.62 33.76 55.28
N CYS A 1157 -1.96 34.92 55.22
CA CYS A 1157 -0.50 34.99 55.05
C CYS A 1157 0.25 34.42 56.26
N VAL A 1158 -0.21 34.72 57.48
CA VAL A 1158 0.38 34.17 58.72
C VAL A 1158 0.22 32.65 58.76
N ILE A 1159 -0.98 32.14 58.45
CA ILE A 1159 -1.23 30.68 58.40
C ILE A 1159 -0.32 30.02 57.35
N ARG A 1160 -0.21 30.59 56.14
CA ARG A 1160 0.67 30.07 55.08
C ARG A 1160 2.14 30.07 55.51
N TYR A 1161 2.61 31.15 56.14
CA TYR A 1161 3.99 31.25 56.63
C TYR A 1161 4.30 30.18 57.69
N VAL A 1162 3.39 29.96 58.63
CA VAL A 1162 3.53 28.94 59.68
C VAL A 1162 3.51 27.53 59.07
N LEU A 1163 2.63 27.26 58.10
CA LEU A 1163 2.52 25.96 57.43
C LEU A 1163 3.81 25.59 56.67
N VAL A 1164 4.39 26.55 55.95
CA VAL A 1164 5.67 26.36 55.23
C VAL A 1164 6.81 26.07 56.20
N ARG A 1165 6.88 26.78 57.34
CA ARG A 1165 7.88 26.51 58.39
C ARG A 1165 7.75 25.10 58.97
N ILE A 1166 6.53 24.62 59.19
CA ILE A 1166 6.27 23.26 59.71
C ILE A 1166 6.69 22.21 58.67
N LEU A 1167 6.29 22.37 57.41
CA LEU A 1167 6.66 21.45 56.32
C LEU A 1167 8.17 21.40 56.11
N PHE A 1168 8.86 22.54 56.18
CA PHE A 1168 10.32 22.58 56.05
C PHE A 1168 11.04 21.89 57.21
N ARG A 1169 10.51 22.02 58.45
CA ARG A 1169 11.04 21.27 59.61
C ARG A 1169 10.80 19.77 59.47
N LEU A 1170 9.63 19.35 59.00
CA LEU A 1170 9.30 17.94 58.74
C LEU A 1170 10.18 17.33 57.64
N TYR A 1171 10.46 18.08 56.57
CA TYR A 1171 11.39 17.66 55.52
C TYR A 1171 12.82 17.47 56.06
N ASN A 1172 13.31 18.39 56.90
CA ASN A 1172 14.63 18.25 57.51
C ASN A 1172 14.72 17.07 58.50
N LEU A 1173 13.65 16.78 59.25
CA LEU A 1173 13.53 15.59 60.10
C LEU A 1173 13.52 14.29 59.28
N TRP A 1174 12.81 14.27 58.15
CA TRP A 1174 12.80 13.11 57.25
C TRP A 1174 14.15 12.89 56.56
N ARG A 1175 14.82 13.97 56.14
CA ARG A 1175 16.15 13.92 55.52
C ARG A 1175 17.23 13.41 56.48
N THR A 1176 17.17 13.79 57.75
CA THR A 1176 18.08 13.26 58.78
C THR A 1176 17.79 11.79 59.08
N TYR A 1177 16.52 11.37 59.10
CA TYR A 1177 16.16 9.96 59.31
C TYR A 1177 16.58 9.01 58.16
N ILE A 1178 16.60 9.49 56.91
CA ILE A 1178 17.08 8.72 55.76
C ILE A 1178 18.60 8.60 55.74
N SER A 1179 19.31 9.64 56.22
CA SER A 1179 20.77 9.59 56.41
C SER A 1179 21.15 8.42 57.33
N ASP A 1180 20.45 8.24 58.45
CA ASP A 1180 20.73 7.16 59.41
C ASP A 1180 20.35 5.77 58.89
N CYS A 1181 19.29 5.67 58.08
CA CYS A 1181 18.86 4.39 57.49
C CYS A 1181 19.81 3.85 56.40
N SER A 1182 20.66 4.69 55.81
CA SER A 1182 21.59 4.27 54.76
C SER A 1182 22.79 3.45 55.28
N GLN A 1183 23.06 3.46 56.59
CA GLN A 1183 24.17 2.70 57.18
C GLN A 1183 23.81 1.29 57.68
N MET A 1184 22.54 0.87 57.72
CA MET A 1184 22.15 -0.37 58.42
C MET A 1184 21.68 -1.56 57.57
N ARG A 1185 21.81 -1.55 56.23
CA ARG A 1185 21.38 -2.70 55.40
C ARG A 1185 22.39 -3.30 54.43
N PHE A 1186 23.67 -2.92 54.50
CA PHE A 1186 24.75 -3.61 53.80
C PHE A 1186 25.64 -4.39 54.78
N CYS A 1187 25.11 -5.36 55.53
CA CYS A 1187 25.89 -6.38 56.27
C CYS A 1187 24.99 -7.49 56.86
N LYS A 1188 24.92 -8.64 56.18
CA LYS A 1188 24.59 -10.02 56.64
C LYS A 1188 23.99 -10.78 55.44
N VAL A 1189 24.77 -11.45 54.57
CA VAL A 1189 25.64 -12.63 54.73
C VAL A 1189 24.86 -13.94 54.99
N ASN A 1190 24.90 -14.79 53.95
CA ASN A 1190 25.08 -16.25 53.96
C ASN A 1190 25.16 -16.98 55.32
N SER A 1191 24.37 -18.04 55.48
CA SER A 1191 24.77 -19.35 56.06
C SER A 1191 23.52 -20.27 56.08
N LYS A 1192 23.53 -21.35 55.29
CA LYS A 1192 23.78 -22.76 55.68
C LYS A 1192 22.68 -23.44 56.55
N ASN A 1193 22.22 -24.56 55.98
CA ASN A 1193 22.00 -25.89 56.60
C ASN A 1193 20.64 -26.33 57.19
N THR A 1194 20.21 -27.48 56.64
CA THR A 1194 19.70 -28.73 57.25
C THR A 1194 18.24 -28.87 57.72
N SER A 1195 17.55 -29.77 56.98
CA SER A 1195 16.73 -30.93 57.40
C SER A 1195 15.36 -30.79 58.08
N THR A 1196 14.47 -31.70 57.61
CA THR A 1196 13.30 -32.36 58.22
C THR A 1196 11.90 -31.71 58.15
N THR A 1197 11.11 -32.29 57.23
CA THR A 1197 9.73 -32.84 57.36
C THR A 1197 8.50 -31.97 57.63
N THR A 1198 7.56 -32.18 56.69
CA THR A 1198 6.10 -32.33 56.80
C THR A 1198 5.15 -31.11 56.82
N SER A 1199 4.17 -31.27 55.92
CA SER A 1199 2.81 -30.73 55.87
C SER A 1199 2.56 -29.30 55.39
N ASN A 1200 2.07 -29.27 54.14
CA ASN A 1200 0.86 -28.61 53.67
C ASN A 1200 0.81 -27.10 53.38
N SER A 1201 0.37 -26.91 52.13
CA SER A 1201 -0.47 -25.84 51.59
C SER A 1201 0.15 -24.45 51.40
N ASN A 1202 0.50 -24.25 50.13
CA ASN A 1202 -0.07 -23.23 49.24
C ASN A 1202 0.51 -21.82 49.24
N THR A 1203 0.78 -21.41 48.00
CA THR A 1203 0.84 -20.05 47.46
C THR A 1203 2.13 -19.26 47.68
N THR A 1204 3.16 -19.67 46.94
CA THR A 1204 4.13 -18.73 46.37
C THR A 1204 4.18 -18.92 44.85
N VAL A 1205 4.28 -17.81 44.12
CA VAL A 1205 4.58 -17.69 42.68
C VAL A 1205 3.32 -17.94 41.81
N GLU A 1206 2.87 -17.03 40.94
CA GLU A 1206 3.64 -16.40 39.88
C GLU A 1206 2.96 -15.11 39.38
N ILE A 1207 3.74 -14.03 39.30
CA ILE A 1207 3.35 -12.77 38.65
C ILE A 1207 3.58 -12.95 37.15
N SER A 1208 2.50 -13.18 36.40
CA SER A 1208 2.50 -13.18 34.92
C SER A 1208 2.56 -11.74 34.40
N ARG A 1209 3.76 -11.15 34.39
CA ARG A 1209 4.08 -10.01 33.52
C ARG A 1209 4.77 -10.56 32.27
N LEU A 1210 4.06 -10.46 31.14
CA LEU A 1210 4.53 -10.77 29.80
C LEU A 1210 5.96 -10.24 29.58
N SER A 1211 6.89 -11.16 29.35
CA SER A 1211 8.32 -10.86 29.22
C SER A 1211 8.64 -10.41 27.78
N PRO A 1212 9.53 -9.39 27.59
CA PRO A 1212 10.03 -8.92 26.29
C PRO A 1212 10.66 -10.00 25.39
N SER A 1213 10.87 -11.23 25.90
CA SER A 1213 11.39 -12.36 25.14
C SER A 1213 10.51 -12.78 23.95
N ILE A 1214 9.21 -12.47 23.96
CA ILE A 1214 8.29 -12.83 22.86
C ILE A 1214 8.52 -11.93 21.64
N VAL A 1215 8.76 -10.62 21.85
CA VAL A 1215 9.05 -9.68 20.76
C VAL A 1215 10.41 -10.00 20.13
N GLN A 1216 11.40 -10.42 20.93
CA GLN A 1216 12.68 -10.89 20.38
C GLN A 1216 12.56 -12.20 19.60
N LYS A 1217 11.71 -13.15 20.01
CA LYS A 1217 11.52 -14.41 19.27
C LYS A 1217 10.83 -14.22 17.92
N ILE A 1218 9.88 -13.28 17.80
CA ILE A 1218 9.22 -12.96 16.53
C ILE A 1218 10.19 -12.29 15.55
N SER A 1219 11.09 -11.43 16.06
CA SER A 1219 12.14 -10.80 15.24
C SER A 1219 13.27 -11.77 14.84
N GLN A 1220 13.59 -12.75 15.68
CA GLN A 1220 14.68 -13.70 15.41
C GLN A 1220 14.32 -14.87 14.49
N GLN A 1221 13.03 -15.20 14.30
CA GLN A 1221 12.66 -16.33 13.43
C GLN A 1221 12.89 -16.09 11.92
N ASN A 1222 13.33 -14.91 11.50
CA ASN A 1222 13.79 -14.63 10.13
C ASN A 1222 15.33 -14.56 9.97
N ARG A 1223 16.11 -15.11 10.90
CA ARG A 1223 17.55 -15.35 10.69
C ARG A 1223 17.86 -16.84 10.77
N SER A 1224 17.62 -17.53 9.66
CA SER A 1224 18.21 -18.85 9.41
C SER A 1224 19.74 -18.74 9.41
N ASN A 1225 20.38 -19.74 10.04
CA ASN A 1225 21.83 -20.02 10.08
C ASN A 1225 22.67 -19.26 11.11
N ILE A 1226 22.85 -19.84 12.31
CA ILE A 1226 24.20 -20.04 12.89
C ILE A 1226 24.25 -21.42 13.55
N HIS A 1227 24.99 -22.34 12.91
CA HIS A 1227 25.56 -23.54 13.52
C HIS A 1227 26.81 -23.16 14.31
N ILE A 1228 26.85 -23.44 15.62
CA ILE A 1228 27.71 -24.41 16.35
C ILE A 1228 27.19 -24.46 17.78
#